data_AF-A0A4Q4WXV0-F1
#
_entry.id   AF-A0A4Q4WXV0-F1
#
_cell.length_a   1.000
_cell.length_b   1.000
_cell.length_c   1.000
_cell.angle_alpha   90.00
_cell.angle_beta   90.00
_cell.angle_gamma   90.00
#
_symmetry.space_group_name_H-M   'P 1'
#
loop_
_entity.id
_entity.type
_entity.pdbx_description
1 polymer ?
#
loop_
_entity_poly.entity_id
_entity_poly.type
_entity_poly.pdbx_seq_one_letter_code
_entity_poly.pdbx_strand_id
1 'polypeptide(L)'
;MAEAPSFDDQAAQLAECMGWLIAAIQDADGAQHARGRLAYFETLISEVQEMNGRLRSELDLSAAEGSRLQERENQVGRREEEVASRERAQLQAEERLGNSDAELRNRQEQLTRDLLELQQARDELAAESTRDVAERLKELAVSNDNSVATLVATNAAMEEALKKKEAELDGVRDELRAARDAAEQKSQQLLDLQAKLGETLLAKERDSASTGAEIASLRTATAAAEDRAGQLGLEMVRLEEELAAANDRLADLGQTEQDLESTRAVVADRDETIRSLRENLDQTKGDLGSANRLATEKDETINKLQESLDGMRENLESANRLVTERDTTISRLRESLDRTTKELDRTKTNLESANRLAKERDETTSELLGSLAGVRENLESANRLVAERDTTISGLMADLNRTKSNLESANRAITEKDDMVGRIREDLDRTTEELGQTKSDLESANRLVTERDTAIRGLRGSLNRTTEELDRTKKDLESANLLVTERNTMINGLQEDLGRIAREREEPYVSSRPRKRGRPAFEAVEDTERDRWIQEAYELTDRLAEYRPVIEPGSGLTHAQAVRQLLRGLLSDDYSINLAHFMADADRGSWYCYELVLEHGFTYTRSWIQADGSCKEHTSCYHVSRGPDEAGHGTLLFRLVREE
;
A
#
# COMPACT_ATOMS: atom_id res chain seq x y z
N MET A 1 46.53 -32.75 7.52
CA MET A 1 46.94 -32.19 6.22
C MET A 1 48.25 -32.87 5.88
N ALA A 2 48.32 -33.60 4.77
CA ALA A 2 49.61 -34.01 4.22
C ALA A 2 50.21 -32.78 3.51
N GLU A 3 51.53 -32.62 3.57
CA GLU A 3 52.20 -31.57 2.81
C GLU A 3 52.14 -31.92 1.33
N ALA A 4 51.69 -30.97 0.50
CA ALA A 4 51.72 -31.16 -0.94
C ALA A 4 53.20 -31.21 -1.40
N PRO A 5 53.59 -32.14 -2.28
CA PRO A 5 54.98 -32.24 -2.73
C PRO A 5 55.44 -30.94 -3.37
N SER A 6 56.73 -30.61 -3.25
CA SER A 6 57.27 -29.35 -3.76
C SER A 6 57.04 -29.25 -5.27
N PHE A 7 56.91 -28.02 -5.77
CA PHE A 7 56.93 -27.78 -7.22
C PHE A 7 58.24 -28.29 -7.85
N ASP A 8 59.33 -28.32 -7.08
CA ASP A 8 60.61 -28.93 -7.49
C ASP A 8 60.54 -30.46 -7.56
N ASP A 9 59.82 -31.13 -6.66
CA ASP A 9 59.62 -32.58 -6.68
C ASP A 9 58.77 -32.99 -7.89
N GLN A 10 57.72 -32.21 -8.17
CA GLN A 10 56.87 -32.39 -9.36
C GLN A 10 57.67 -32.14 -10.65
N ALA A 11 58.53 -31.12 -10.68
CA ALA A 11 59.41 -30.85 -11.81
C ALA A 11 60.45 -31.97 -12.02
N ALA A 12 61.00 -32.55 -10.94
CA ALA A 12 61.92 -33.68 -11.01
C ALA A 12 61.24 -34.93 -11.59
N GLN A 13 60.05 -35.29 -11.09
CA GLN A 13 59.27 -36.42 -11.61
C GLN A 13 58.86 -36.21 -13.09
N LEU A 14 58.54 -34.98 -13.49
CA LEU A 14 58.23 -34.65 -14.88
C LEU A 14 59.47 -34.79 -15.77
N ALA A 15 60.65 -34.36 -15.30
CA ALA A 15 61.91 -34.50 -16.03
C ALA A 15 62.32 -35.99 -16.20
N GLU A 16 62.12 -36.81 -15.16
CA GLU A 16 62.36 -38.25 -15.22
C GLU A 16 61.40 -38.95 -16.21
N CYS A 17 60.11 -38.61 -16.17
CA CYS A 17 59.11 -39.06 -17.16
C CYS A 17 59.48 -38.66 -18.59
N MET A 18 59.96 -37.43 -18.82
CA MET A 18 60.41 -36.99 -20.14
C MET A 18 61.69 -37.72 -20.60
N GLY A 19 62.62 -38.00 -19.68
CA GLY A 19 63.80 -38.83 -19.99
C GLY A 19 63.42 -40.23 -20.49
N TRP A 20 62.45 -40.86 -19.85
CA TRP A 20 61.93 -42.17 -20.25
C TRP A 20 61.22 -42.13 -21.62
N LEU A 21 60.44 -41.08 -21.89
CA LEU A 21 59.83 -40.84 -23.20
C LEU A 21 60.87 -40.64 -24.31
N ILE A 22 61.94 -39.88 -24.05
CA ILE A 22 63.02 -39.65 -25.02
C ILE A 22 63.75 -40.95 -25.35
N ALA A 23 63.96 -41.84 -24.36
CA ALA A 23 64.51 -43.17 -24.60
C ALA A 23 63.56 -44.05 -25.45
N ALA A 24 62.27 -44.09 -25.11
CA ALA A 24 61.27 -44.87 -25.84
C ALA A 24 61.07 -44.41 -27.30
N ILE A 25 61.28 -43.13 -27.61
CA ILE A 25 61.17 -42.57 -28.97
C ILE A 25 62.33 -42.98 -29.89
N GLN A 26 63.42 -43.55 -29.36
CA GLN A 26 64.53 -44.06 -30.18
C GLN A 26 64.28 -45.45 -30.78
N ASP A 27 63.26 -46.17 -30.30
CA ASP A 27 62.78 -47.40 -30.92
C ASP A 27 61.56 -47.14 -31.82
N ALA A 28 61.42 -47.89 -32.91
CA ALA A 28 60.44 -47.60 -33.96
C ALA A 28 58.99 -47.77 -33.47
N ASP A 29 58.71 -48.86 -32.76
CA ASP A 29 57.40 -49.13 -32.16
C ASP A 29 57.16 -48.25 -30.93
N GLY A 30 58.20 -47.97 -30.15
CA GLY A 30 58.16 -47.03 -29.03
C GLY A 30 57.79 -45.61 -29.47
N ALA A 31 58.27 -45.15 -30.63
CA ALA A 31 57.89 -43.88 -31.24
C ALA A 31 56.43 -43.82 -31.74
N GLN A 32 55.80 -44.96 -32.03
CA GLN A 32 54.36 -45.03 -32.33
C GLN A 32 53.53 -45.05 -31.04
N HIS A 33 53.95 -45.82 -30.04
CA HIS A 33 53.32 -45.84 -28.72
C HIS A 33 53.38 -44.47 -28.03
N ALA A 34 54.53 -43.78 -28.09
CA ALA A 34 54.69 -42.42 -27.59
C ALA A 34 53.76 -41.42 -28.29
N ARG A 35 53.58 -41.52 -29.62
CA ARG A 35 52.61 -40.70 -30.37
C ARG A 35 51.16 -40.97 -29.94
N GLY A 36 50.79 -42.23 -29.72
CA GLY A 36 49.47 -42.59 -29.19
C GLY A 36 49.21 -42.00 -27.81
N ARG A 37 50.18 -42.09 -26.90
CA ARG A 37 50.10 -41.47 -25.57
C ARG A 37 50.06 -39.94 -25.62
N LEU A 38 50.83 -39.31 -26.51
CA LEU A 38 50.78 -37.85 -26.69
C LEU A 38 49.42 -37.38 -27.20
N ALA A 39 48.83 -38.04 -28.21
CA ALA A 39 47.49 -37.71 -28.70
C ALA A 39 46.40 -37.90 -27.63
N TYR A 40 46.53 -38.92 -26.77
CA TYR A 40 45.67 -39.10 -25.60
C TYR A 40 45.84 -37.95 -24.59
N PHE A 41 47.08 -37.55 -24.27
CA PHE A 41 47.32 -36.40 -23.40
C PHE A 41 46.84 -35.07 -24.00
N GLU A 42 46.97 -34.84 -25.31
CA GLU A 42 46.43 -33.66 -25.99
C GLU A 42 44.90 -33.62 -25.91
N THR A 43 44.24 -34.76 -26.04
CA THR A 43 42.78 -34.90 -25.84
C THR A 43 42.40 -34.56 -24.39
N LEU A 44 43.08 -35.16 -23.41
CA LEU A 44 42.79 -34.99 -21.99
C LEU A 44 43.11 -33.56 -21.50
N ILE A 45 44.15 -32.92 -22.04
CA ILE A 45 44.45 -31.50 -21.84
C ILE A 45 43.32 -30.63 -22.43
N SER A 46 42.77 -30.98 -23.59
CA SER A 46 41.65 -30.25 -24.20
C SER A 46 40.37 -30.36 -23.37
N GLU A 47 40.05 -31.55 -22.87
CA GLU A 47 38.92 -31.79 -21.96
C GLU A 47 39.06 -31.02 -20.64
N VAL A 48 40.26 -31.03 -20.04
CA VAL A 48 40.56 -30.24 -18.83
C VAL A 48 40.48 -28.73 -19.10
N GLN A 49 40.90 -28.26 -20.28
CA GLN A 49 40.74 -26.86 -20.68
C GLN A 49 39.27 -26.47 -20.87
N GLU A 50 38.45 -27.33 -21.49
CA GLU A 50 37.01 -27.09 -21.63
C GLU A 50 36.32 -27.07 -20.25
N MET A 51 36.63 -28.03 -19.38
CA MET A 51 36.13 -28.10 -18.00
C MET A 51 36.49 -26.84 -17.19
N ASN A 52 37.73 -26.36 -17.31
CA ASN A 52 38.19 -25.11 -16.69
C ASN A 52 37.46 -23.88 -17.27
N GLY A 53 37.18 -23.88 -18.58
CA GLY A 53 36.36 -22.85 -19.24
C GLY A 53 34.90 -22.84 -18.75
N ARG A 54 34.28 -24.01 -18.59
CA ARG A 54 32.94 -24.16 -18.02
C ARG A 54 32.89 -23.68 -16.57
N LEU A 55 33.82 -24.15 -15.71
CA LEU A 55 33.90 -23.74 -14.30
C LEU A 55 34.12 -22.24 -14.13
N ARG A 56 34.92 -21.59 -14.98
CA ARG A 56 35.06 -20.12 -14.99
C ARG A 56 33.75 -19.43 -15.38
N SER A 57 33.07 -19.93 -16.42
CA SER A 57 31.79 -19.39 -16.87
C SER A 57 30.71 -19.50 -15.78
N GLU A 58 30.67 -20.61 -15.04
CA GLU A 58 29.80 -20.80 -13.88
C GLU A 58 30.17 -19.89 -12.70
N LEU A 59 31.46 -19.67 -12.45
CA LEU A 59 31.93 -18.74 -11.42
C LEU A 59 31.58 -17.27 -11.75
N ASP A 60 31.75 -16.86 -13.01
CA ASP A 60 31.38 -15.52 -13.50
C ASP A 60 29.86 -15.31 -13.46
N LEU A 61 29.07 -16.33 -13.80
CA LEU A 61 27.61 -16.32 -13.64
C LEU A 61 27.22 -16.19 -12.17
N SER A 62 27.84 -16.95 -11.27
CA SER A 62 27.59 -16.89 -9.82
C SER A 62 27.94 -15.52 -9.24
N ALA A 63 29.05 -14.92 -9.68
CA ALA A 63 29.43 -13.55 -9.30
C ALA A 63 28.45 -12.49 -9.82
N ALA A 64 27.92 -12.66 -11.04
CA ALA A 64 26.88 -11.82 -11.60
C ALA A 64 25.53 -11.97 -10.86
N GLU A 65 25.17 -13.17 -10.41
CA GLU A 65 23.99 -13.40 -9.58
C GLU A 65 24.14 -12.83 -8.18
N GLY A 66 25.29 -13.01 -7.53
CA GLY A 66 25.60 -12.35 -6.25
C GLY A 66 25.49 -10.82 -6.35
N SER A 67 26.01 -10.23 -7.43
CA SER A 67 25.88 -8.80 -7.71
C SER A 67 24.41 -8.35 -7.87
N ARG A 68 23.59 -9.14 -8.56
CA ARG A 68 22.14 -8.88 -8.72
C ARG A 68 21.35 -9.04 -7.42
N LEU A 69 21.74 -9.99 -6.56
CA LEU A 69 21.14 -10.18 -5.24
C LEU A 69 21.47 -8.98 -4.32
N GLN A 70 22.72 -8.53 -4.31
CA GLN A 70 23.11 -7.36 -3.53
C GLN A 70 22.53 -6.05 -4.08
N GLU A 71 22.32 -5.92 -5.40
CA GLU A 71 21.55 -4.79 -5.94
C GLU A 71 20.08 -4.85 -5.50
N ARG A 72 19.45 -6.03 -5.49
CA ARG A 72 18.08 -6.21 -4.96
C ARG A 72 17.98 -5.85 -3.49
N GLU A 73 18.93 -6.28 -2.66
CA GLU A 73 19.03 -5.93 -1.24
C GLU A 73 19.12 -4.39 -1.06
N ASN A 74 20.00 -3.74 -1.83
CA ASN A 74 20.09 -2.28 -1.89
C ASN A 74 18.83 -1.57 -2.45
N GLN A 75 17.97 -2.26 -3.20
CA GLN A 75 16.66 -1.74 -3.62
C GLN A 75 15.58 -1.96 -2.55
N VAL A 76 15.65 -3.05 -1.77
CA VAL A 76 14.76 -3.31 -0.63
C VAL A 76 15.00 -2.30 0.48
N GLY A 77 16.26 -2.13 0.95
CA GLY A 77 16.56 -1.19 2.03
C GLY A 77 16.15 0.26 1.72
N ARG A 78 16.30 0.71 0.46
CA ARG A 78 15.79 2.02 0.01
C ARG A 78 14.27 2.12 0.05
N ARG A 79 13.55 1.04 -0.28
CA ARG A 79 12.07 1.01 -0.16
C ARG A 79 11.61 0.98 1.29
N GLU A 80 12.32 0.29 2.17
CA GLU A 80 12.05 0.28 3.61
C GLU A 80 12.27 1.67 4.22
N GLU A 81 13.33 2.38 3.83
CA GLU A 81 13.55 3.77 4.25
C GLU A 81 12.50 4.73 3.68
N GLU A 82 12.08 4.57 2.41
CA GLU A 82 10.95 5.33 1.85
C GLU A 82 9.63 5.07 2.60
N VAL A 83 9.32 3.82 2.95
CA VAL A 83 8.12 3.46 3.72
C VAL A 83 8.18 4.07 5.12
N ALA A 84 9.28 3.88 5.85
CA ALA A 84 9.47 4.44 7.19
C ALA A 84 9.49 5.98 7.19
N SER A 85 9.84 6.63 6.07
CA SER A 85 9.72 8.08 5.88
C SER A 85 8.25 8.51 5.68
N ARG A 86 7.50 7.77 4.86
CA ARG A 86 6.05 8.01 4.64
C ARG A 86 5.23 7.79 5.90
N GLU A 87 5.51 6.75 6.68
CA GLU A 87 4.84 6.49 7.97
C GLU A 87 5.08 7.63 8.97
N ARG A 88 6.32 8.12 9.10
CA ARG A 88 6.64 9.30 9.93
C ARG A 88 5.89 10.56 9.45
N ALA A 89 5.79 10.77 8.14
CA ALA A 89 5.05 11.90 7.57
C ALA A 89 3.53 11.78 7.79
N GLN A 90 2.97 10.56 7.74
CA GLN A 90 1.57 10.29 8.05
C GLN A 90 1.27 10.55 9.53
N LEU A 91 2.09 10.04 10.46
CA LEU A 91 1.92 10.28 11.89
C LEU A 91 1.97 11.78 12.23
N GLN A 92 2.85 12.55 11.59
CA GLN A 92 2.89 14.02 11.72
C GLN A 92 1.66 14.72 11.11
N ALA A 93 1.03 14.14 10.08
CA ALA A 93 -0.21 14.66 9.53
C ALA A 93 -1.41 14.36 10.45
N GLU A 94 -1.47 13.16 11.03
CA GLU A 94 -2.48 12.76 12.02
C GLU A 94 -2.37 13.58 13.31
N GLU A 95 -1.16 13.85 13.81
CA GLU A 95 -0.91 14.76 14.93
C GLU A 95 -1.38 16.19 14.63
N ARG A 96 -1.12 16.71 13.43
CA ARG A 96 -1.62 18.04 13.00
C ARG A 96 -3.14 18.09 12.90
N LEU A 97 -3.77 17.03 12.40
CA LEU A 97 -5.23 16.92 12.36
C LEU A 97 -5.82 16.88 13.78
N GLY A 98 -5.25 16.06 14.68
CA GLY A 98 -5.69 16.01 16.09
C GLY A 98 -5.55 17.35 16.82
N ASN A 99 -4.48 18.09 16.57
CA ASN A 99 -4.31 19.45 17.11
C ASN A 99 -5.31 20.44 16.49
N SER A 100 -5.57 20.39 15.19
CA SER A 100 -6.59 21.22 14.53
C SER A 100 -8.00 20.92 15.05
N ASP A 101 -8.31 19.65 15.31
CA ASP A 101 -9.56 19.21 15.93
C ASP A 101 -9.72 19.76 17.36
N ALA A 102 -8.64 19.79 18.14
CA ALA A 102 -8.63 20.36 19.48
C ALA A 102 -8.82 21.89 19.45
N GLU A 103 -8.16 22.59 18.52
CA GLU A 103 -8.38 24.03 18.29
C GLU A 103 -9.82 24.34 17.86
N LEU A 104 -10.40 23.53 16.96
CA LEU A 104 -11.79 23.69 16.51
C LEU A 104 -12.79 23.46 17.66
N ARG A 105 -12.58 22.45 18.52
CA ARG A 105 -13.41 22.23 19.72
C ARG A 105 -13.29 23.39 20.71
N ASN A 106 -12.07 23.83 21.04
CA ASN A 106 -11.85 25.01 21.88
C ASN A 106 -12.52 26.28 21.31
N ARG A 107 -12.49 26.45 19.98
CA ARG A 107 -13.14 27.57 19.29
C ARG A 107 -14.67 27.47 19.32
N GLN A 108 -15.22 26.26 19.17
CA GLN A 108 -16.66 26.00 19.28
C GLN A 108 -17.17 26.21 20.72
N GLU A 109 -16.42 25.77 21.74
CA GLU A 109 -16.72 26.02 23.15
C GLU A 109 -16.65 27.51 23.51
N GLN A 110 -15.66 28.23 22.96
CA GLN A 110 -15.59 29.69 23.13
C GLN A 110 -16.79 30.37 22.47
N LEU A 111 -17.10 30.07 21.21
CA LEU A 111 -18.27 30.63 20.52
C LEU A 111 -19.60 30.28 21.22
N THR A 112 -19.68 29.13 21.89
CA THR A 112 -20.86 28.74 22.69
C THR A 112 -20.98 29.58 23.96
N ARG A 113 -19.85 29.94 24.61
CA ARG A 113 -19.82 30.89 25.73
C ARG A 113 -20.12 32.31 25.26
N ASP A 114 -19.48 32.79 24.20
CA ASP A 114 -19.72 34.11 23.59
C ASP A 114 -21.22 34.29 23.24
N LEU A 115 -21.87 33.26 22.68
CA LEU A 115 -23.31 33.27 22.38
C LEU A 115 -24.19 33.31 23.64
N LEU A 116 -23.80 32.63 24.72
CA LEU A 116 -24.54 32.65 25.98
C LEU A 116 -24.42 34.01 26.68
N GLU A 117 -23.21 34.59 26.70
CA GLU A 117 -22.95 35.93 27.22
C GLU A 117 -23.71 37.00 26.42
N LEU A 118 -23.75 36.89 25.09
CA LEU A 118 -24.55 37.78 24.22
C LEU A 118 -26.06 37.60 24.42
N GLN A 119 -26.55 36.40 24.74
CA GLN A 119 -27.96 36.19 25.11
C GLN A 119 -28.28 36.81 26.46
N GLN A 120 -27.42 36.64 27.46
CA GLN A 120 -27.57 37.26 28.78
C GLN A 120 -27.57 38.79 28.68
N ALA A 121 -26.57 39.39 28.01
CA ALA A 121 -26.50 40.83 27.80
C ALA A 121 -27.70 41.39 27.00
N ARG A 122 -28.23 40.65 26.02
CA ARG A 122 -29.46 41.01 25.30
C ARG A 122 -30.67 41.02 26.24
N ASP A 123 -30.80 40.01 27.09
CA ASP A 123 -31.97 39.84 27.95
C ASP A 123 -31.92 40.80 29.16
N GLU A 124 -30.72 41.11 29.65
CA GLU A 124 -30.48 42.21 30.59
C GLU A 124 -30.82 43.57 29.98
N LEU A 125 -30.35 43.87 28.77
CA LEU A 125 -30.68 45.11 28.05
C LEU A 125 -32.18 45.22 27.73
N ALA A 126 -32.86 44.10 27.48
CA ALA A 126 -34.32 44.08 27.32
C ALA A 126 -35.05 44.33 28.66
N ALA A 127 -34.56 43.77 29.76
CA ALA A 127 -35.09 44.02 31.11
C ALA A 127 -34.82 45.46 31.58
N GLU A 128 -33.69 46.05 31.20
CA GLU A 128 -33.35 47.44 31.46
C GLU A 128 -34.20 48.38 30.61
N SER A 129 -34.28 48.17 29.29
CA SER A 129 -35.13 48.95 28.39
C SER A 129 -36.61 48.92 28.79
N THR A 130 -37.14 47.76 29.22
CA THR A 130 -38.52 47.69 29.74
C THR A 130 -38.69 48.36 31.09
N ARG A 131 -37.65 48.42 31.94
CA ARG A 131 -37.64 49.23 33.17
C ARG A 131 -37.64 50.72 32.84
N ASP A 132 -36.75 51.18 31.98
CA ASP A 132 -36.64 52.58 31.52
C ASP A 132 -37.94 53.08 30.89
N VAL A 133 -38.58 52.26 30.05
CA VAL A 133 -39.89 52.57 29.46
C VAL A 133 -40.99 52.62 30.54
N ALA A 134 -41.00 51.70 31.51
CA ALA A 134 -41.97 51.71 32.60
C ALA A 134 -41.76 52.88 33.59
N GLU A 135 -40.51 53.32 33.80
CA GLU A 135 -40.15 54.47 34.62
C GLU A 135 -40.59 55.77 33.92
N ARG A 136 -40.20 55.97 32.66
CA ARG A 136 -40.63 57.12 31.84
C ARG A 136 -42.13 57.19 31.65
N LEU A 137 -42.83 56.06 31.56
CA LEU A 137 -44.30 56.03 31.53
C LEU A 137 -44.94 56.48 32.86
N LYS A 138 -44.30 56.21 34.02
CA LYS A 138 -44.74 56.79 35.31
C LYS A 138 -44.44 58.28 35.39
N GLU A 139 -43.25 58.71 34.95
CA GLU A 139 -42.89 60.13 34.90
C GLU A 139 -43.84 60.92 33.99
N LEU A 140 -44.16 60.39 32.81
CA LEU A 140 -45.15 60.95 31.90
C LEU A 140 -46.56 60.93 32.49
N ALA A 141 -46.97 59.88 33.21
CA ALA A 141 -48.26 59.85 33.91
C ALA A 141 -48.33 60.96 34.98
N VAL A 142 -47.32 61.07 35.85
CA VAL A 142 -47.25 62.12 36.89
C VAL A 142 -47.17 63.52 36.27
N SER A 143 -46.40 63.69 35.19
CA SER A 143 -46.31 64.95 34.44
C SER A 143 -47.65 65.33 33.79
N ASN A 144 -48.36 64.37 33.22
CA ASN A 144 -49.67 64.56 32.62
C ASN A 144 -50.75 64.84 33.68
N ASP A 145 -50.76 64.12 34.80
CA ASP A 145 -51.68 64.36 35.91
C ASP A 145 -51.46 65.74 36.54
N ASN A 146 -50.19 66.16 36.70
CA ASN A 146 -49.85 67.52 37.10
C ASN A 146 -50.30 68.57 36.06
N SER A 147 -50.13 68.27 34.76
CA SER A 147 -50.56 69.16 33.67
C SER A 147 -52.07 69.32 33.64
N VAL A 148 -52.83 68.22 33.79
CA VAL A 148 -54.29 68.21 33.92
C VAL A 148 -54.73 68.95 35.19
N ALA A 149 -54.06 68.75 36.32
CA ALA A 149 -54.35 69.49 37.55
C ALA A 149 -54.12 71.00 37.39
N THR A 150 -53.04 71.42 36.72
CA THR A 150 -52.84 72.85 36.40
C THR A 150 -53.87 73.38 35.40
N LEU A 151 -54.26 72.62 34.38
CA LEU A 151 -55.29 73.03 33.41
C LEU A 151 -56.66 73.19 34.08
N VAL A 152 -57.03 72.28 35.00
CA VAL A 152 -58.24 72.39 35.81
C VAL A 152 -58.19 73.61 36.73
N ALA A 153 -57.03 73.87 37.36
CA ALA A 153 -56.84 75.06 38.20
C ALA A 153 -56.90 76.37 37.39
N THR A 154 -56.33 76.42 36.18
CA THR A 154 -56.43 77.60 35.31
C THR A 154 -57.84 77.81 34.77
N ASN A 155 -58.58 76.75 34.45
CA ASN A 155 -59.98 76.86 34.04
C ASN A 155 -60.85 77.38 35.18
N ALA A 156 -60.70 76.85 36.41
CA ALA A 156 -61.41 77.36 37.58
C ALA A 156 -61.07 78.84 37.86
N ALA A 157 -59.81 79.26 37.70
CA ALA A 157 -59.40 80.66 37.82
C ALA A 157 -59.99 81.55 36.70
N MET A 158 -60.11 81.04 35.47
CA MET A 158 -60.75 81.75 34.36
C MET A 158 -62.27 81.87 34.55
N GLU A 159 -62.95 80.83 35.04
CA GLU A 159 -64.38 80.90 35.37
C GLU A 159 -64.67 81.93 36.47
N GLU A 160 -63.84 81.99 37.52
CA GLU A 160 -64.03 82.97 38.60
C GLU A 160 -63.68 84.41 38.14
N ALA A 161 -62.68 84.55 37.26
CA ALA A 161 -62.38 85.83 36.61
C ALA A 161 -63.51 86.28 35.65
N LEU A 162 -64.17 85.34 34.96
CA LEU A 162 -65.34 85.61 34.13
C LEU A 162 -66.53 86.07 34.97
N LYS A 163 -66.91 85.34 36.04
CA LYS A 163 -67.97 85.77 36.98
C LYS A 163 -67.70 87.16 37.54
N LYS A 164 -66.44 87.47 37.88
CA LYS A 164 -66.06 88.81 38.34
C LYS A 164 -66.25 89.86 37.24
N LYS A 165 -65.90 89.55 35.98
CA LYS A 165 -66.12 90.46 34.84
C LYS A 165 -67.60 90.61 34.46
N GLU A 166 -68.42 89.59 34.66
CA GLU A 166 -69.88 89.67 34.52
C GLU A 166 -70.47 90.58 35.61
N ALA A 167 -70.04 90.44 36.88
CA ALA A 167 -70.45 91.35 37.96
C ALA A 167 -69.98 92.79 37.75
N GLU A 168 -68.76 93.02 37.23
CA GLU A 168 -68.29 94.34 36.82
C GLU A 168 -69.12 94.90 35.64
N LEU A 169 -69.53 94.07 34.68
CA LEU A 169 -70.39 94.47 33.56
C LEU A 169 -71.83 94.78 34.00
N ASP A 170 -72.38 94.07 34.98
CA ASP A 170 -73.70 94.40 35.55
C ASP A 170 -73.66 95.68 36.39
N GLY A 171 -72.58 95.92 37.14
CA GLY A 171 -72.31 97.22 37.76
C GLY A 171 -72.28 98.36 36.73
N VAL A 172 -71.55 98.19 35.63
CA VAL A 172 -71.52 99.17 34.53
C VAL A 172 -72.88 99.33 33.84
N ARG A 173 -73.70 98.27 33.73
CA ARG A 173 -75.09 98.38 33.20
C ARG A 173 -75.99 99.19 34.12
N ASP A 174 -75.87 99.04 35.43
CA ASP A 174 -76.67 99.79 36.41
C ASP A 174 -76.17 101.25 36.55
N GLU A 175 -74.87 101.51 36.41
CA GLU A 175 -74.36 102.87 36.20
C GLU A 175 -74.90 103.48 34.89
N LEU A 176 -74.98 102.71 33.80
CA LEU A 176 -75.58 103.18 32.53
C LEU A 176 -77.07 103.47 32.65
N ARG A 177 -77.82 102.69 33.46
CA ARG A 177 -79.22 102.99 33.80
C ARG A 177 -79.33 104.28 34.61
N ALA A 178 -78.55 104.42 35.68
CA ALA A 178 -78.55 105.63 36.51
C ALA A 178 -78.18 106.88 35.69
N ALA A 179 -77.20 106.78 34.79
CA ALA A 179 -76.82 107.86 33.87
C ALA A 179 -77.92 108.19 32.85
N ARG A 180 -78.64 107.18 32.34
CA ARG A 180 -79.80 107.36 31.46
C ARG A 180 -80.96 108.05 32.18
N ASP A 181 -81.35 107.55 33.35
CA ASP A 181 -82.45 108.08 34.14
C ASP A 181 -82.15 109.54 34.58
N ALA A 182 -80.89 109.86 34.91
CA ALA A 182 -80.45 111.22 35.19
C ALA A 182 -80.44 112.14 33.96
N ALA A 183 -80.15 111.61 32.76
CA ALA A 183 -80.25 112.36 31.51
C ALA A 183 -81.72 112.63 31.14
N GLU A 184 -82.61 111.66 31.35
CA GLU A 184 -84.05 111.79 31.13
C GLU A 184 -84.66 112.79 32.13
N GLN A 185 -84.22 112.77 33.39
CA GLN A 185 -84.59 113.77 34.40
C GLN A 185 -84.11 115.20 34.06
N LYS A 186 -82.92 115.36 33.46
CA LYS A 186 -82.44 116.65 32.93
C LYS A 186 -83.21 117.12 31.69
N SER A 187 -83.67 116.20 30.84
CA SER A 187 -84.55 116.51 29.70
C SER A 187 -85.87 117.13 30.18
N GLN A 188 -86.46 116.56 31.24
CA GLN A 188 -87.63 117.12 31.91
C GLN A 188 -87.38 118.53 32.49
N GLN A 189 -86.19 118.78 33.06
CA GLN A 189 -85.83 120.10 33.60
C GLN A 189 -85.66 121.18 32.51
N LEU A 190 -85.19 120.83 31.31
CA LEU A 190 -85.09 121.76 30.20
C LEU A 190 -86.48 122.19 29.67
N LEU A 191 -87.45 121.28 29.63
CA LEU A 191 -88.84 121.59 29.26
C LEU A 191 -89.53 122.52 30.28
N ASP A 192 -89.31 122.31 31.58
CA ASP A 192 -89.85 123.16 32.63
C ASP A 192 -89.19 124.57 32.69
N LEU A 193 -87.94 124.69 32.24
CA LEU A 193 -87.27 125.99 32.07
C LEU A 193 -87.71 126.74 30.80
N GLN A 194 -88.00 126.05 29.69
CA GLN A 194 -88.59 126.69 28.51
C GLN A 194 -90.00 127.26 28.77
N ALA A 195 -90.75 126.69 29.73
CA ALA A 195 -92.05 127.23 30.15
C ALA A 195 -91.94 128.53 30.97
N LYS A 196 -90.79 128.83 31.59
CA LYS A 196 -90.62 129.93 32.57
C LYS A 196 -89.95 131.19 32.02
N LEU A 197 -89.59 131.21 30.73
CA LEU A 197 -88.96 132.37 30.07
C LEU A 197 -89.95 133.29 29.33
N GLY A 198 -91.26 133.03 29.40
CA GLY A 198 -92.28 133.75 28.63
C GLY A 198 -93.08 134.82 29.39
N GLU A 199 -93.05 134.85 30.73
CA GLU A 199 -94.11 135.50 31.53
C GLU A 199 -93.67 136.70 32.39
N THR A 200 -92.38 137.05 32.42
CA THR A 200 -91.85 138.17 33.24
C THR A 200 -90.74 138.96 32.57
N LEU A 201 -91.06 139.97 31.72
CA LEU A 201 -90.14 141.12 31.48
C LEU A 201 -90.72 142.37 30.75
N LEU A 202 -92.01 142.73 30.91
CA LEU A 202 -92.52 144.05 30.46
C LEU A 202 -93.57 144.69 31.39
N ALA A 203 -93.17 145.04 32.62
CA ALA A 203 -93.88 146.03 33.42
C ALA A 203 -92.95 146.74 34.42
N LYS A 204 -92.91 148.07 34.37
CA LYS A 204 -92.23 149.01 35.30
C LYS A 204 -90.71 148.84 35.51
N GLU A 205 -89.95 149.86 35.10
CA GLU A 205 -89.31 150.72 36.12
C GLU A 205 -88.87 152.10 35.60
N ARG A 206 -89.69 153.13 35.90
CA ARG A 206 -89.29 154.44 36.45
C ARG A 206 -90.50 155.36 36.58
N ASP A 207 -90.79 155.80 37.80
CA ASP A 207 -91.51 157.04 38.08
C ASP A 207 -91.26 157.49 39.53
N SER A 208 -90.37 158.47 39.72
CA SER A 208 -90.02 159.12 41.00
C SER A 208 -89.09 160.32 40.71
N ALA A 209 -89.56 161.50 40.33
CA ALA A 209 -90.37 162.48 41.10
C ALA A 209 -89.61 163.15 42.27
N SER A 210 -89.41 164.48 42.22
CA SER A 210 -89.85 165.46 43.25
C SER A 210 -89.35 166.89 42.95
N THR A 211 -90.25 167.89 43.09
CA THR A 211 -90.07 169.31 43.56
C THR A 211 -88.75 170.09 43.33
N GLY A 212 -88.72 171.38 42.94
CA GLY A 212 -89.78 172.37 42.65
C GLY A 212 -89.81 173.59 43.60
N ALA A 213 -90.06 174.80 43.06
CA ALA A 213 -90.43 176.07 43.74
C ALA A 213 -89.37 176.75 44.68
N GLU A 214 -89.31 178.08 44.86
CA GLU A 214 -89.66 179.27 44.05
C GLU A 214 -89.13 180.56 44.76
N ILE A 215 -89.21 181.74 44.11
CA ILE A 215 -89.33 183.09 44.75
C ILE A 215 -88.08 183.63 45.53
N ALA A 216 -87.69 184.92 45.52
CA ALA A 216 -88.23 186.13 44.88
C ALA A 216 -87.17 187.18 44.50
N SER A 217 -87.62 188.17 43.71
CA SER A 217 -86.88 189.38 43.34
C SER A 217 -86.59 190.34 44.51
N LEU A 218 -85.38 190.89 44.56
CA LEU A 218 -85.10 192.34 44.68
C LEU A 218 -83.86 192.63 43.81
N ARG A 219 -83.93 193.32 42.67
CA ARG A 219 -84.17 194.77 42.44
C ARG A 219 -83.08 195.72 42.97
N THR A 220 -82.32 196.25 42.01
CA THR A 220 -81.80 197.65 41.92
C THR A 220 -80.88 198.20 43.02
N ALA A 221 -79.57 197.93 42.90
CA ALA A 221 -78.42 198.87 43.04
C ALA A 221 -77.14 198.09 42.68
N THR A 222 -76.46 198.24 41.53
CA THR A 222 -75.75 199.39 40.93
C THR A 222 -74.44 199.79 41.64
N ALA A 223 -73.32 199.57 40.95
CA ALA A 223 -72.02 200.27 41.02
C ALA A 223 -71.23 200.34 42.36
N ALA A 224 -70.30 199.39 42.54
CA ALA A 224 -68.88 199.54 42.98
C ALA A 224 -68.38 198.21 43.61
N ALA A 225 -67.22 197.63 43.27
CA ALA A 225 -66.28 197.83 42.16
C ALA A 225 -65.71 196.42 41.82
N GLU A 226 -65.61 195.95 40.58
CA GLU A 226 -64.79 196.43 39.44
C GLU A 226 -63.26 196.24 39.59
N ASP A 227 -62.70 196.18 40.81
CA ASP A 227 -61.25 195.96 41.03
C ASP A 227 -60.81 194.48 41.17
N ARG A 228 -61.74 193.51 41.08
CA ARG A 228 -61.42 192.06 41.16
C ARG A 228 -61.48 191.29 39.84
N ALA A 229 -61.95 191.91 38.76
CA ALA A 229 -62.14 191.23 37.48
C ALA A 229 -60.83 190.73 36.84
N GLY A 230 -59.69 191.40 37.12
CA GLY A 230 -58.40 191.09 36.50
C GLY A 230 -57.73 189.78 36.95
N GLN A 231 -58.15 189.16 38.06
CA GLN A 231 -57.50 187.94 38.57
C GLN A 231 -58.18 186.64 38.08
N LEU A 232 -59.52 186.63 37.97
CA LEU A 232 -60.27 185.42 37.60
C LEU A 232 -60.05 184.96 36.15
N GLY A 233 -59.66 185.87 35.24
CA GLY A 233 -59.36 185.52 33.85
C GLY A 233 -58.14 184.60 33.67
N LEU A 234 -57.24 184.55 34.64
CA LEU A 234 -56.04 183.68 34.60
C LEU A 234 -56.32 182.26 35.10
N GLU A 235 -57.26 182.09 36.03
CA GLU A 235 -57.65 180.75 36.51
C GLU A 235 -58.53 180.01 35.49
N MET A 236 -59.34 180.72 34.70
CA MET A 236 -60.20 180.10 33.68
C MET A 236 -59.38 179.42 32.57
N VAL A 237 -58.38 180.11 32.01
CA VAL A 237 -57.48 179.54 30.98
C VAL A 237 -56.74 178.32 31.52
N ARG A 238 -56.26 178.39 32.77
CA ARG A 238 -55.61 177.25 33.43
C ARG A 238 -56.54 176.05 33.59
N LEU A 239 -57.81 176.28 33.96
CA LEU A 239 -58.80 175.20 34.08
C LEU A 239 -59.18 174.62 32.72
N GLU A 240 -59.16 175.41 31.64
CA GLU A 240 -59.34 174.92 30.27
C GLU A 240 -58.14 174.07 29.81
N GLU A 241 -56.90 174.45 30.13
CA GLU A 241 -55.71 173.62 29.90
C GLU A 241 -55.71 172.33 30.75
N GLU A 242 -56.10 172.41 32.03
CA GLU A 242 -56.21 171.23 32.90
C GLU A 242 -57.34 170.28 32.44
N LEU A 243 -58.44 170.81 31.88
CA LEU A 243 -59.52 170.01 31.30
C LEU A 243 -59.12 169.37 29.97
N ALA A 244 -58.38 170.09 29.11
CA ALA A 244 -57.82 169.53 27.88
C ALA A 244 -56.85 168.38 28.19
N ALA A 245 -55.92 168.59 29.12
CA ALA A 245 -54.99 167.56 29.58
C ALA A 245 -55.70 166.38 30.30
N ALA A 246 -56.89 166.59 30.87
CA ALA A 246 -57.72 165.51 31.41
C ALA A 246 -58.44 164.72 30.31
N ASN A 247 -58.88 165.37 29.22
CA ASN A 247 -59.44 164.70 28.05
C ASN A 247 -58.38 163.90 27.28
N ASP A 248 -57.17 164.45 27.10
CA ASP A 248 -56.06 163.70 26.48
C ASP A 248 -55.70 162.46 27.32
N ARG A 249 -55.67 162.59 28.65
CA ARG A 249 -55.50 161.43 29.55
C ARG A 249 -56.66 160.42 29.49
N LEU A 250 -57.89 160.86 29.20
CA LEU A 250 -59.03 159.96 28.97
C LEU A 250 -58.93 159.23 27.63
N ALA A 251 -58.39 159.88 26.59
CA ALA A 251 -58.07 159.25 25.32
C ALA A 251 -56.92 158.24 25.46
N ASP A 252 -55.83 158.61 26.15
CA ASP A 252 -54.74 157.70 26.51
C ASP A 252 -55.26 156.51 27.33
N LEU A 253 -56.10 156.75 28.34
CA LEU A 253 -56.72 155.68 29.14
C LEU A 253 -57.57 154.75 28.26
N GLY A 254 -58.43 155.29 27.40
CA GLY A 254 -59.22 154.50 26.45
C GLY A 254 -58.35 153.66 25.50
N GLN A 255 -57.23 154.21 25.03
CA GLN A 255 -56.25 153.45 24.26
C GLN A 255 -55.59 152.34 25.10
N THR A 256 -55.22 152.62 26.36
CA THR A 256 -54.68 151.56 27.24
C THR A 256 -55.71 150.50 27.61
N GLU A 257 -57.01 150.81 27.70
CA GLU A 257 -58.07 149.81 27.87
C GLU A 257 -58.22 148.94 26.61
N GLN A 258 -58.14 149.55 25.42
CA GLN A 258 -58.14 148.83 24.15
C GLN A 258 -56.90 147.93 23.98
N ASP A 259 -55.71 148.41 24.38
CA ASP A 259 -54.46 147.64 24.35
C ASP A 259 -54.45 146.53 25.42
N LEU A 260 -55.06 146.76 26.58
CA LEU A 260 -55.28 145.74 27.62
C LEU A 260 -56.25 144.66 27.15
N GLU A 261 -57.31 145.00 26.41
CA GLU A 261 -58.24 144.02 25.87
C GLU A 261 -57.61 143.25 24.68
N SER A 262 -56.82 143.92 23.84
CA SER A 262 -56.01 143.27 22.80
C SER A 262 -54.99 142.29 23.39
N THR A 263 -54.27 142.68 24.45
CA THR A 263 -53.31 141.79 25.11
C THR A 263 -54.00 140.66 25.89
N ARG A 264 -55.18 140.87 26.48
CA ARG A 264 -56.02 139.78 27.03
C ARG A 264 -56.42 138.76 25.97
N ALA A 265 -56.85 139.21 24.79
CA ALA A 265 -57.20 138.32 23.68
C ALA A 265 -55.98 137.48 23.23
N VAL A 266 -54.81 138.11 23.11
CA VAL A 266 -53.55 137.40 22.78
C VAL A 266 -53.10 136.45 23.91
N VAL A 267 -53.37 136.76 25.18
CA VAL A 267 -53.12 135.83 26.30
C VAL A 267 -54.07 134.64 26.25
N ALA A 268 -55.36 134.84 25.97
CA ALA A 268 -56.33 133.76 25.85
C ALA A 268 -56.01 132.81 24.68
N ASP A 269 -55.65 133.34 23.50
CA ASP A 269 -55.18 132.58 22.34
C ASP A 269 -53.89 131.77 22.65
N ARG A 270 -52.98 132.36 23.41
CA ARG A 270 -51.78 131.67 23.90
C ARG A 270 -52.09 130.59 24.93
N ASP A 271 -53.03 130.81 25.84
CA ASP A 271 -53.45 129.80 26.81
C ASP A 271 -54.17 128.62 26.13
N GLU A 272 -54.94 128.88 25.07
CA GLU A 272 -55.51 127.83 24.19
C GLU A 272 -54.40 127.05 23.47
N THR A 273 -53.44 127.76 22.87
CA THR A 273 -52.27 127.15 22.22
C THR A 273 -51.44 126.32 23.21
N ILE A 274 -51.23 126.80 24.42
CA ILE A 274 -50.53 126.09 25.51
C ILE A 274 -51.32 124.86 25.95
N ARG A 275 -52.66 124.91 25.99
CA ARG A 275 -53.52 123.77 26.32
C ARG A 275 -53.39 122.68 25.25
N SER A 276 -53.53 123.04 23.98
CA SER A 276 -53.37 122.10 22.85
C SER A 276 -51.95 121.52 22.80
N LEU A 277 -50.90 122.32 23.05
CA LEU A 277 -49.52 121.82 23.10
C LEU A 277 -49.28 120.88 24.29
N ARG A 278 -49.94 121.07 25.43
CA ARG A 278 -49.89 120.13 26.56
C ARG A 278 -50.60 118.83 26.24
N GLU A 279 -51.79 118.89 25.65
CA GLU A 279 -52.55 117.71 25.22
C GLU A 279 -51.76 116.88 24.19
N ASN A 280 -51.18 117.52 23.18
CA ASN A 280 -50.28 116.87 22.22
C ASN A 280 -49.00 116.30 22.87
N LEU A 281 -48.44 116.98 23.88
CA LEU A 281 -47.28 116.50 24.63
C LEU A 281 -47.61 115.29 25.50
N ASP A 282 -48.80 115.23 26.09
CA ASP A 282 -49.23 114.10 26.92
C ASP A 282 -49.68 112.91 26.06
N GLN A 283 -50.31 113.15 24.90
CA GLN A 283 -50.55 112.12 23.88
C GLN A 283 -49.23 111.52 23.38
N THR A 284 -48.26 112.34 22.98
CA THR A 284 -46.96 111.83 22.48
C THR A 284 -46.13 111.12 23.55
N LYS A 285 -46.29 111.45 24.85
CA LYS A 285 -45.76 110.62 25.95
C LYS A 285 -46.47 109.26 26.03
N GLY A 286 -47.79 109.21 25.83
CA GLY A 286 -48.57 107.97 25.78
C GLY A 286 -48.17 107.08 24.60
N ASP A 287 -47.98 107.67 23.42
CA ASP A 287 -47.51 106.99 22.22
C ASP A 287 -46.08 106.47 22.40
N LEU A 288 -45.17 107.30 22.93
CA LEU A 288 -43.79 106.91 23.24
C LEU A 288 -43.74 105.78 24.29
N GLY A 289 -44.55 105.87 25.35
CA GLY A 289 -44.65 104.81 26.37
C GLY A 289 -45.19 103.50 25.80
N SER A 290 -46.11 103.57 24.84
CA SER A 290 -46.67 102.41 24.13
C SER A 290 -45.64 101.81 23.15
N ALA A 291 -44.93 102.64 22.40
CA ALA A 291 -43.85 102.22 21.52
C ALA A 291 -42.68 101.59 22.29
N ASN A 292 -42.35 102.11 23.48
CA ASN A 292 -41.28 101.56 24.31
C ASN A 292 -41.65 100.22 24.95
N ARG A 293 -42.93 100.01 25.31
CA ARG A 293 -43.46 98.68 25.70
C ARG A 293 -43.37 97.70 24.54
N LEU A 294 -43.83 98.10 23.35
CA LEU A 294 -43.74 97.28 22.15
C LEU A 294 -42.28 96.94 21.80
N ALA A 295 -41.33 97.85 22.00
CA ALA A 295 -39.91 97.56 21.85
C ALA A 295 -39.45 96.47 22.83
N THR A 296 -39.75 96.58 24.12
CA THR A 296 -39.41 95.54 25.11
C THR A 296 -40.08 94.19 24.82
N GLU A 297 -41.32 94.17 24.34
CA GLU A 297 -42.00 92.95 23.87
C GLU A 297 -41.28 92.35 22.65
N LYS A 298 -40.79 93.18 21.73
CA LYS A 298 -40.02 92.71 20.57
C LYS A 298 -38.67 92.15 20.98
N ASP A 299 -37.93 92.82 21.87
CA ASP A 299 -36.66 92.33 22.40
C ASP A 299 -36.85 90.98 23.11
N GLU A 300 -37.90 90.82 23.93
CA GLU A 300 -38.25 89.52 24.50
C GLU A 300 -38.53 88.44 23.44
N THR A 301 -39.25 88.76 22.36
CA THR A 301 -39.47 87.79 21.27
C THR A 301 -38.20 87.48 20.48
N ILE A 302 -37.29 88.45 20.33
CA ILE A 302 -35.99 88.25 19.66
C ILE A 302 -35.13 87.30 20.49
N ASN A 303 -35.04 87.50 21.81
CA ASN A 303 -34.28 86.63 22.72
C ASN A 303 -34.82 85.19 22.68
N LYS A 304 -36.13 85.00 22.79
CA LYS A 304 -36.78 83.66 22.71
C LYS A 304 -36.57 82.99 21.35
N LEU A 305 -36.48 83.76 20.26
CA LEU A 305 -36.14 83.24 18.93
C LEU A 305 -34.65 82.91 18.79
N GLN A 306 -33.75 83.65 19.44
CA GLN A 306 -32.31 83.34 19.48
C GLN A 306 -32.05 82.04 20.26
N GLU A 307 -32.62 81.90 21.47
CA GLU A 307 -32.57 80.69 22.28
C GLU A 307 -33.06 79.46 21.49
N SER A 308 -34.18 79.58 20.78
CA SER A 308 -34.72 78.53 19.92
C SER A 308 -33.82 78.20 18.73
N LEU A 309 -33.21 79.21 18.09
CA LEU A 309 -32.32 79.04 16.94
C LEU A 309 -30.98 78.41 17.32
N ASP A 310 -30.42 78.76 18.48
CA ASP A 310 -29.20 78.14 18.98
C ASP A 310 -29.46 76.71 19.48
N GLY A 311 -30.60 76.45 20.12
CA GLY A 311 -31.07 75.09 20.39
C GLY A 311 -31.25 74.25 19.10
N MET A 312 -31.72 74.85 18.00
CA MET A 312 -31.75 74.17 16.69
C MET A 312 -30.36 73.92 16.11
N ARG A 313 -29.37 74.80 16.35
CA ARG A 313 -27.97 74.58 15.93
C ARG A 313 -27.34 73.41 16.68
N GLU A 314 -27.49 73.33 18.00
CA GLU A 314 -26.94 72.22 18.79
C GLU A 314 -27.55 70.87 18.36
N ASN A 315 -28.86 70.83 18.14
CA ASN A 315 -29.55 69.64 17.60
C ASN A 315 -29.05 69.27 16.19
N LEU A 316 -28.82 70.25 15.31
CA LEU A 316 -28.27 70.01 13.97
C LEU A 316 -26.82 69.50 14.02
N GLU A 317 -25.98 70.03 14.92
CA GLU A 317 -24.61 69.54 15.08
C GLU A 317 -24.57 68.11 15.65
N SER A 318 -25.42 67.83 16.65
CA SER A 318 -25.60 66.49 17.20
C SER A 318 -26.06 65.49 16.13
N ALA A 319 -27.04 65.86 15.31
CA ALA A 319 -27.50 65.05 14.18
C ALA A 319 -26.38 64.81 13.14
N ASN A 320 -25.59 65.82 12.81
CA ASN A 320 -24.45 65.68 11.89
C ASN A 320 -23.37 64.73 12.46
N ARG A 321 -23.06 64.80 13.76
CA ARG A 321 -22.14 63.86 14.42
C ARG A 321 -22.65 62.42 14.29
N LEU A 322 -23.92 62.17 14.62
CA LEU A 322 -24.56 60.85 14.48
C LEU A 322 -24.56 60.34 13.02
N VAL A 323 -24.74 61.21 12.03
CA VAL A 323 -24.60 60.85 10.60
C VAL A 323 -23.17 60.41 10.29
N THR A 324 -22.14 61.14 10.73
CA THR A 324 -20.74 60.74 10.49
C THR A 324 -20.38 59.41 11.17
N GLU A 325 -20.88 59.15 12.38
CA GLU A 325 -20.71 57.85 13.07
C GLU A 325 -21.39 56.71 12.29
N ARG A 326 -22.62 56.96 11.79
CA ARG A 326 -23.35 56.04 10.92
C ARG A 326 -22.58 55.73 9.64
N ASP A 327 -22.01 56.73 8.98
CA ASP A 327 -21.22 56.54 7.76
C ASP A 327 -19.91 55.76 7.98
N THR A 328 -19.19 56.00 9.09
CA THR A 328 -18.04 55.14 9.43
C THR A 328 -18.47 53.69 9.72
N THR A 329 -19.64 53.50 10.34
CA THR A 329 -20.19 52.17 10.64
C THR A 329 -20.62 51.44 9.37
N ILE A 330 -21.33 52.10 8.46
CA ILE A 330 -21.70 51.59 7.15
C ILE A 330 -20.45 51.22 6.34
N SER A 331 -19.38 52.01 6.42
CA SER A 331 -18.10 51.73 5.75
C SER A 331 -17.45 50.45 6.29
N ARG A 332 -17.33 50.30 7.62
CA ARG A 332 -16.82 49.05 8.25
C ARG A 332 -17.66 47.83 7.88
N LEU A 333 -18.99 47.96 7.84
CA LEU A 333 -19.90 46.88 7.45
C LEU A 333 -19.74 46.48 5.97
N ARG A 334 -19.56 47.44 5.06
CA ARG A 334 -19.27 47.18 3.64
C ARG A 334 -17.95 46.41 3.46
N GLU A 335 -16.90 46.79 4.16
CA GLU A 335 -15.64 46.02 4.12
C GLU A 335 -15.80 44.60 4.70
N SER A 336 -16.59 44.44 5.77
CA SER A 336 -16.87 43.11 6.35
C SER A 336 -17.63 42.21 5.36
N LEU A 337 -18.60 42.78 4.65
CA LEU A 337 -19.35 42.09 3.59
C LEU A 337 -18.45 41.71 2.41
N ASP A 338 -17.52 42.59 2.00
CA ASP A 338 -16.53 42.30 0.95
C ASP A 338 -15.57 41.16 1.35
N ARG A 339 -15.08 41.14 2.59
CA ARG A 339 -14.23 40.06 3.14
C ARG A 339 -14.96 38.71 3.11
N THR A 340 -16.15 38.65 3.71
CA THR A 340 -16.99 37.45 3.80
C THR A 340 -17.46 36.95 2.43
N THR A 341 -17.76 37.85 1.48
CA THR A 341 -18.04 37.46 0.07
C THR A 341 -16.82 36.77 -0.56
N LYS A 342 -15.61 37.33 -0.38
CA LYS A 342 -14.37 36.73 -0.90
C LYS A 342 -14.00 35.42 -0.19
N GLU A 343 -14.48 35.16 1.02
CA GLU A 343 -14.34 33.87 1.71
C GLU A 343 -15.35 32.85 1.21
N LEU A 344 -16.58 33.27 0.89
CA LEU A 344 -17.59 32.44 0.22
C LEU A 344 -17.14 31.97 -1.17
N ASP A 345 -16.54 32.86 -1.98
CA ASP A 345 -15.99 32.50 -3.29
C ASP A 345 -14.84 31.48 -3.16
N ARG A 346 -13.91 31.68 -2.21
CA ARG A 346 -12.81 30.73 -1.96
C ARG A 346 -13.32 29.37 -1.48
N THR A 347 -14.25 29.34 -0.54
CA THR A 347 -14.83 28.07 -0.05
C THR A 347 -15.59 27.34 -1.15
N LYS A 348 -16.29 28.06 -2.04
CA LYS A 348 -16.91 27.48 -3.23
C LYS A 348 -15.88 26.88 -4.18
N THR A 349 -14.80 27.59 -4.54
CA THR A 349 -13.76 27.03 -5.43
C THR A 349 -13.01 25.84 -4.81
N ASN A 350 -12.86 25.82 -3.48
CA ASN A 350 -12.30 24.68 -2.76
C ASN A 350 -13.25 23.47 -2.80
N LEU A 351 -14.56 23.69 -2.63
CA LEU A 351 -15.58 22.64 -2.73
C LEU A 351 -15.65 22.04 -4.14
N GLU A 352 -15.62 22.88 -5.18
CA GLU A 352 -15.57 22.44 -6.58
C GLU A 352 -14.31 21.59 -6.86
N SER A 353 -13.16 21.99 -6.30
CA SER A 353 -11.90 21.25 -6.41
C SER A 353 -11.93 19.91 -5.67
N ALA A 354 -12.48 19.88 -4.45
CA ALA A 354 -12.63 18.66 -3.65
C ALA A 354 -13.59 17.66 -4.32
N ASN A 355 -14.69 18.15 -4.90
CA ASN A 355 -15.66 17.32 -5.62
C ASN A 355 -15.07 16.71 -6.91
N ARG A 356 -14.14 17.42 -7.58
CA ARG A 356 -13.38 16.87 -8.70
C ARG A 356 -12.43 15.75 -8.25
N LEU A 357 -11.70 15.96 -7.15
CA LEU A 357 -10.81 14.94 -6.55
C LEU A 357 -11.58 13.70 -6.09
N ALA A 358 -12.80 13.84 -5.55
CA ALA A 358 -13.66 12.73 -5.20
C ALA A 358 -13.98 11.87 -6.44
N LYS A 359 -14.43 12.50 -7.55
CA LYS A 359 -14.70 11.80 -8.81
C LYS A 359 -13.47 11.09 -9.38
N GLU A 360 -12.29 11.72 -9.33
CA GLU A 360 -11.02 11.08 -9.71
C GLU A 360 -10.70 9.84 -8.86
N ARG A 361 -11.09 9.83 -7.56
CA ARG A 361 -10.95 8.65 -6.67
C ARG A 361 -11.97 7.55 -6.97
N ASP A 362 -13.22 7.90 -7.28
CA ASP A 362 -14.26 6.92 -7.65
C ASP A 362 -13.91 6.19 -8.96
N GLU A 363 -13.36 6.92 -9.94
CA GLU A 363 -12.83 6.38 -11.19
C GLU A 363 -11.64 5.43 -10.92
N THR A 364 -10.64 5.88 -10.16
CA THR A 364 -9.49 5.04 -9.75
C THR A 364 -9.95 3.76 -9.01
N THR A 365 -10.95 3.88 -8.12
CA THR A 365 -11.47 2.75 -7.34
C THR A 365 -12.17 1.72 -8.25
N SER A 366 -12.87 2.20 -9.27
CA SER A 366 -13.53 1.34 -10.28
C SER A 366 -12.51 0.56 -11.11
N GLU A 367 -11.41 1.18 -11.52
CA GLU A 367 -10.31 0.52 -12.23
C GLU A 367 -9.61 -0.55 -11.38
N LEU A 368 -9.39 -0.27 -10.09
CA LEU A 368 -8.81 -1.24 -9.14
C LEU A 368 -9.74 -2.42 -8.87
N LEU A 369 -11.06 -2.21 -8.76
CA LEU A 369 -12.04 -3.28 -8.63
C LEU A 369 -12.10 -4.17 -9.89
N GLY A 370 -12.05 -3.57 -11.09
CA GLY A 370 -11.95 -4.32 -12.35
C GLY A 370 -10.67 -5.15 -12.44
N SER A 371 -9.54 -4.56 -12.04
CA SER A 371 -8.24 -5.24 -11.98
C SER A 371 -8.25 -6.43 -11.00
N LEU A 372 -8.84 -6.26 -9.82
CA LEU A 372 -9.00 -7.33 -8.82
C LEU A 372 -9.88 -8.48 -9.32
N ALA A 373 -10.95 -8.17 -10.07
CA ALA A 373 -11.79 -9.19 -10.71
C ALA A 373 -11.00 -10.01 -11.74
N GLY A 374 -10.18 -9.37 -12.58
CA GLY A 374 -9.31 -10.05 -13.54
C GLY A 374 -8.23 -10.91 -12.87
N VAL A 375 -7.63 -10.45 -11.77
CA VAL A 375 -6.69 -11.27 -10.96
C VAL A 375 -7.39 -12.50 -10.38
N ARG A 376 -8.64 -12.35 -9.92
CA ARG A 376 -9.44 -13.47 -9.40
C ARG A 376 -9.77 -14.51 -10.48
N GLU A 377 -10.20 -14.08 -11.67
CA GLU A 377 -10.47 -14.99 -12.79
C GLU A 377 -9.21 -15.76 -13.21
N ASN A 378 -8.06 -15.10 -13.29
CA ASN A 378 -6.77 -15.74 -13.53
C ASN A 378 -6.40 -16.77 -12.45
N LEU A 379 -6.67 -16.48 -11.17
CA LEU A 379 -6.44 -17.41 -10.06
C LEU A 379 -7.39 -18.63 -10.12
N GLU A 380 -8.66 -18.42 -10.44
CA GLU A 380 -9.63 -19.52 -10.63
C GLU A 380 -9.25 -20.39 -11.84
N SER A 381 -8.71 -19.80 -12.91
CA SER A 381 -8.15 -20.51 -14.06
C SER A 381 -6.89 -21.33 -13.70
N ALA A 382 -5.94 -20.74 -12.98
CA ALA A 382 -4.73 -21.41 -12.52
C ALA A 382 -5.05 -22.60 -11.60
N ASN A 383 -6.01 -22.46 -10.68
CA ASN A 383 -6.45 -23.54 -9.79
C ASN A 383 -7.09 -24.71 -10.57
N ARG A 384 -7.80 -24.46 -11.68
CA ARG A 384 -8.31 -25.53 -12.57
C ARG A 384 -7.17 -26.27 -13.26
N LEU A 385 -6.15 -25.56 -13.74
CA LEU A 385 -4.96 -26.17 -14.36
C LEU A 385 -4.18 -27.04 -13.35
N VAL A 386 -4.04 -26.60 -12.09
CA VAL A 386 -3.43 -27.41 -11.01
C VAL A 386 -4.22 -28.71 -10.81
N ALA A 387 -5.55 -28.65 -10.66
CA ALA A 387 -6.36 -29.86 -10.51
C ALA A 387 -6.30 -30.82 -11.73
N GLU A 388 -6.17 -30.29 -12.95
CA GLU A 388 -5.92 -31.09 -14.15
C GLU A 388 -4.52 -31.73 -14.14
N ARG A 389 -3.49 -31.04 -13.65
CA ARG A 389 -2.16 -31.62 -13.44
C ARG A 389 -2.19 -32.71 -12.36
N ASP A 390 -2.85 -32.50 -11.24
CA ASP A 390 -2.92 -33.46 -10.13
C ASP A 390 -3.62 -34.77 -10.55
N THR A 391 -4.71 -34.66 -11.32
CA THR A 391 -5.39 -35.83 -11.91
C THR A 391 -4.52 -36.54 -12.95
N THR A 392 -3.77 -35.79 -13.77
CA THR A 392 -2.78 -36.35 -14.72
C THR A 392 -1.66 -37.10 -14.00
N ILE A 393 -1.08 -36.50 -12.95
CA ILE A 393 -0.02 -37.11 -12.10
C ILE A 393 -0.54 -38.37 -11.42
N SER A 394 -1.77 -38.35 -10.89
CA SER A 394 -2.41 -39.52 -10.30
C SER A 394 -2.58 -40.68 -11.30
N GLY A 395 -2.93 -40.36 -12.56
CA GLY A 395 -2.98 -41.33 -13.65
C GLY A 395 -1.60 -41.94 -13.96
N LEU A 396 -0.58 -41.10 -14.14
CA LEU A 396 0.79 -41.53 -14.39
C LEU A 396 1.38 -42.38 -13.25
N MET A 397 1.06 -42.07 -11.99
CA MET A 397 1.42 -42.90 -10.84
C MET A 397 0.72 -44.27 -10.86
N ALA A 398 -0.55 -44.34 -11.30
CA ALA A 398 -1.25 -45.61 -11.44
C ALA A 398 -0.62 -46.47 -12.56
N ASP A 399 -0.25 -45.87 -13.68
CA ASP A 399 0.42 -46.58 -14.79
C ASP A 399 1.85 -47.00 -14.45
N LEU A 400 2.62 -46.18 -13.74
CA LEU A 400 3.95 -46.55 -13.22
C LEU A 400 3.89 -47.78 -12.30
N ASN A 401 2.87 -47.85 -11.43
CA ASN A 401 2.64 -49.01 -10.56
C ASN A 401 2.21 -50.25 -11.37
N ARG A 402 1.42 -50.10 -12.44
CA ARG A 402 1.08 -51.19 -13.37
C ARG A 402 2.32 -51.71 -14.09
N THR A 403 3.15 -50.83 -14.65
CA THR A 403 4.38 -51.23 -15.36
C THR A 403 5.39 -51.90 -14.43
N LYS A 404 5.52 -51.43 -13.18
CA LYS A 404 6.34 -52.08 -12.15
C LYS A 404 5.84 -53.50 -11.85
N SER A 405 4.54 -53.67 -11.60
CA SER A 405 3.95 -55.00 -11.33
C SER A 405 4.12 -55.95 -12.52
N ASN A 406 3.95 -55.46 -13.75
CA ASN A 406 4.20 -56.23 -14.97
C ASN A 406 5.67 -56.64 -15.09
N LEU A 407 6.63 -55.76 -14.76
CA LEU A 407 8.06 -56.06 -14.76
C LEU A 407 8.44 -57.10 -13.69
N GLU A 408 7.88 -56.99 -12.48
CA GLU A 408 8.07 -58.01 -11.44
C GLU A 408 7.53 -59.39 -11.88
N SER A 409 6.40 -59.41 -12.58
CA SER A 409 5.83 -60.63 -13.16
C SER A 409 6.70 -61.21 -14.28
N ALA A 410 7.20 -60.35 -15.18
CA ALA A 410 8.10 -60.74 -16.26
C ALA A 410 9.43 -61.31 -15.72
N ASN A 411 10.00 -60.70 -14.69
CA ASN A 411 11.23 -61.18 -14.05
C ASN A 411 11.05 -62.57 -13.42
N ARG A 412 9.91 -62.84 -12.75
CA ARG A 412 9.59 -64.19 -12.24
C ARG A 412 9.49 -65.20 -13.38
N ALA A 413 8.81 -64.84 -14.47
CA ALA A 413 8.70 -65.70 -15.65
C ALA A 413 10.05 -65.94 -16.36
N ILE A 414 11.01 -65.01 -16.26
CA ILE A 414 12.40 -65.21 -16.70
C ILE A 414 13.09 -66.21 -15.79
N THR A 415 13.05 -66.04 -14.47
CA THR A 415 13.65 -67.00 -13.51
C THR A 415 13.08 -68.42 -13.67
N GLU A 416 11.76 -68.56 -13.83
CA GLU A 416 11.12 -69.87 -14.12
C GLU A 416 11.61 -70.50 -15.44
N LYS A 417 12.01 -69.68 -16.42
CA LYS A 417 12.59 -70.15 -17.69
C LYS A 417 14.07 -70.47 -17.57
N ASP A 418 14.83 -69.71 -16.79
CA ASP A 418 16.24 -70.01 -16.52
C ASP A 418 16.38 -71.31 -15.70
N ASP A 419 15.54 -71.52 -14.68
CA ASP A 419 15.43 -72.81 -13.96
C ASP A 419 15.06 -73.97 -14.90
N MET A 420 14.22 -73.71 -15.90
CA MET A 420 13.83 -74.71 -16.91
C MET A 420 15.00 -75.00 -17.88
N VAL A 421 15.75 -73.98 -18.28
CA VAL A 421 16.96 -74.12 -19.13
C VAL A 421 18.07 -74.84 -18.37
N GLY A 422 18.25 -74.58 -17.07
CA GLY A 422 19.19 -75.31 -16.19
C GLY A 422 18.92 -76.81 -16.20
N ARG A 423 17.68 -77.23 -15.89
CA ARG A 423 17.26 -78.64 -15.95
C ARG A 423 17.41 -79.26 -17.34
N ILE A 424 17.15 -78.51 -18.41
CA ILE A 424 17.36 -78.98 -19.79
C ILE A 424 18.85 -79.18 -20.10
N ARG A 425 19.77 -78.39 -19.51
CA ARG A 425 21.22 -78.64 -19.59
C ARG A 425 21.59 -79.90 -18.81
N GLU A 426 21.16 -80.02 -17.55
CA GLU A 426 21.40 -81.22 -16.72
C GLU A 426 20.90 -82.53 -17.38
N ASP A 427 19.80 -82.49 -18.13
CA ASP A 427 19.30 -83.61 -18.93
C ASP A 427 20.11 -83.84 -20.22
N LEU A 428 20.60 -82.77 -20.87
CA LEU A 428 21.45 -82.84 -22.06
C LEU A 428 22.86 -83.39 -21.74
N ASP A 429 23.44 -82.95 -20.63
CA ASP A 429 24.76 -83.38 -20.17
C ASP A 429 24.72 -84.86 -19.79
N ARG A 430 23.68 -85.29 -19.05
CA ARG A 430 23.44 -86.70 -18.71
C ARG A 430 23.22 -87.58 -19.94
N THR A 431 22.41 -87.13 -20.91
CA THR A 431 22.21 -87.90 -22.15
C THR A 431 23.46 -87.90 -23.05
N THR A 432 24.36 -86.91 -22.90
CA THR A 432 25.68 -86.90 -23.54
C THR A 432 26.65 -87.87 -22.86
N GLU A 433 26.61 -87.99 -21.53
CA GLU A 433 27.36 -89.00 -20.76
C GLU A 433 26.87 -90.42 -21.10
N GLU A 434 25.56 -90.66 -21.14
CA GLU A 434 24.96 -91.93 -21.58
C GLU A 434 25.36 -92.28 -23.03
N LEU A 435 25.43 -91.29 -23.93
CA LEU A 435 25.93 -91.48 -25.30
C LEU A 435 27.44 -91.81 -25.33
N GLY A 436 28.23 -91.20 -24.45
CA GLY A 436 29.65 -91.52 -24.25
C GLY A 436 29.87 -92.96 -23.77
N GLN A 437 29.11 -93.38 -22.75
CA GLN A 437 29.19 -94.75 -22.22
C GLN A 437 28.73 -95.78 -23.26
N THR A 438 27.59 -95.57 -23.92
CA THR A 438 27.09 -96.51 -24.94
C THR A 438 28.01 -96.59 -26.17
N LYS A 439 28.75 -95.52 -26.50
CA LYS A 439 29.84 -95.56 -27.48
C LYS A 439 31.03 -96.41 -26.99
N SER A 440 31.45 -96.26 -25.73
CA SER A 440 32.53 -97.06 -25.12
C SER A 440 32.17 -98.55 -25.07
N ASP A 441 30.92 -98.87 -24.72
CA ASP A 441 30.38 -100.23 -24.75
C ASP A 441 30.35 -100.80 -26.18
N LEU A 442 29.99 -99.99 -27.17
CA LEU A 442 29.99 -100.38 -28.58
C LEU A 442 31.40 -100.64 -29.12
N GLU A 443 32.38 -99.79 -28.78
CA GLU A 443 33.78 -100.00 -29.14
C GLU A 443 34.36 -101.27 -28.48
N SER A 444 34.01 -101.51 -27.21
CA SER A 444 34.36 -102.72 -26.46
C SER A 444 33.72 -103.98 -27.05
N ALA A 445 32.44 -103.92 -27.44
CA ALA A 445 31.75 -105.01 -28.11
C ALA A 445 32.33 -105.28 -29.51
N ASN A 446 32.68 -104.25 -30.27
CA ASN A 446 33.32 -104.38 -31.58
C ASN A 446 34.72 -105.02 -31.46
N ARG A 447 35.50 -104.63 -30.45
CA ARG A 447 36.76 -105.30 -30.11
C ARG A 447 36.54 -106.79 -29.83
N LEU A 448 35.59 -107.14 -28.97
CA LEU A 448 35.24 -108.54 -28.69
C LEU A 448 34.81 -109.30 -29.96
N VAL A 449 34.11 -108.67 -30.90
CA VAL A 449 33.80 -109.26 -32.21
C VAL A 449 35.08 -109.55 -33.00
N THR A 450 36.04 -108.62 -33.07
CA THR A 450 37.32 -108.88 -33.79
C THR A 450 38.19 -109.96 -33.12
N GLU A 451 38.16 -110.05 -31.78
CA GLU A 451 38.81 -111.13 -31.02
C GLU A 451 38.13 -112.49 -31.29
N ARG A 452 36.80 -112.51 -31.45
CA ARG A 452 36.05 -113.72 -31.83
C ARG A 452 36.29 -114.10 -33.30
N ASP A 453 36.37 -113.16 -34.23
CA ASP A 453 36.65 -113.42 -35.63
C ASP A 453 38.08 -113.95 -35.86
N THR A 454 39.06 -113.41 -35.12
CA THR A 454 40.43 -113.94 -35.14
C THR A 454 40.51 -115.34 -34.51
N ALA A 455 39.79 -115.59 -33.42
CA ALA A 455 39.65 -116.94 -32.85
C ALA A 455 38.96 -117.92 -33.82
N ILE A 456 37.87 -117.52 -34.49
CA ILE A 456 37.18 -118.31 -35.52
C ILE A 456 38.10 -118.60 -36.71
N ARG A 457 38.89 -117.62 -37.14
CA ARG A 457 39.91 -117.79 -38.20
C ARG A 457 41.00 -118.78 -37.78
N GLY A 458 41.46 -118.72 -36.52
CA GLY A 458 42.39 -119.68 -35.93
C GLY A 458 41.81 -121.09 -35.85
N LEU A 459 40.55 -121.23 -35.42
CA LEU A 459 39.83 -122.50 -35.38
C LEU A 459 39.61 -123.08 -36.78
N ARG A 460 39.24 -122.28 -37.78
CA ARG A 460 39.17 -122.71 -39.19
C ARG A 460 40.53 -123.17 -39.72
N GLY A 461 41.60 -122.44 -39.41
CA GLY A 461 42.97 -122.83 -39.78
C GLY A 461 43.42 -124.14 -39.13
N SER A 462 43.02 -124.39 -37.88
CA SER A 462 43.27 -125.66 -37.20
C SER A 462 42.38 -126.80 -37.70
N LEU A 463 41.12 -126.52 -38.02
CA LEU A 463 40.21 -127.48 -38.66
C LEU A 463 40.78 -127.94 -40.01
N ASN A 464 41.21 -127.01 -40.86
CA ASN A 464 41.85 -127.32 -42.14
C ASN A 464 43.09 -128.20 -41.93
N ARG A 465 43.97 -127.88 -40.96
CA ARG A 465 45.12 -128.73 -40.61
C ARG A 465 44.70 -130.14 -40.19
N THR A 466 43.67 -130.29 -39.36
CA THR A 466 43.16 -131.62 -39.00
C THR A 466 42.48 -132.35 -40.16
N THR A 467 41.90 -131.65 -41.13
CA THR A 467 41.37 -132.25 -42.37
C THR A 467 42.51 -132.72 -43.28
N GLU A 468 43.59 -131.95 -43.41
CA GLU A 468 44.79 -132.40 -44.13
C GLU A 468 45.47 -133.59 -43.44
N GLU A 469 45.52 -133.61 -42.11
CA GLU A 469 46.01 -134.76 -41.32
C GLU A 469 45.09 -135.97 -41.47
N LEU A 470 43.77 -135.77 -41.57
CA LEU A 470 42.81 -136.84 -41.88
C LEU A 470 43.01 -137.37 -43.31
N ASP A 471 43.25 -136.52 -44.30
CA ASP A 471 43.55 -136.94 -45.67
C ASP A 471 44.94 -137.61 -45.81
N ARG A 472 45.93 -137.19 -45.03
CA ARG A 472 47.23 -137.88 -44.91
C ARG A 472 47.04 -139.26 -44.30
N THR A 473 46.46 -139.34 -43.10
CA THR A 473 46.22 -140.62 -42.41
C THR A 473 45.26 -141.54 -43.17
N LYS A 474 44.35 -141.00 -43.99
CA LYS A 474 43.55 -141.77 -44.93
C LYS A 474 44.38 -142.35 -46.07
N LYS A 475 45.30 -141.58 -46.68
CA LYS A 475 46.25 -142.08 -47.69
C LYS A 475 47.25 -143.08 -47.08
N ASP A 476 47.66 -142.87 -45.84
CA ASP A 476 48.49 -143.82 -45.09
C ASP A 476 47.70 -145.11 -44.78
N LEU A 477 46.40 -145.01 -44.50
CA LEU A 477 45.50 -146.15 -44.30
C LEU A 477 45.17 -146.88 -45.62
N GLU A 478 45.04 -146.16 -46.74
CA GLU A 478 44.91 -146.73 -48.09
C GLU A 478 46.21 -147.45 -48.49
N SER A 479 47.37 -146.84 -48.24
CA SER A 479 48.69 -147.47 -48.40
C SER A 479 48.89 -148.66 -47.46
N ALA A 480 48.42 -148.57 -46.22
CA ALA A 480 48.46 -149.67 -45.25
C ALA A 480 47.49 -150.79 -45.63
N ASN A 481 46.33 -150.49 -46.23
CA ASN A 481 45.44 -151.49 -46.81
C ASN A 481 46.05 -152.12 -48.08
N LEU A 482 46.87 -151.38 -48.85
CA LEU A 482 47.65 -151.96 -49.94
C LEU A 482 48.69 -152.94 -49.38
N LEU A 483 49.48 -152.51 -48.39
CA LEU A 483 50.44 -153.36 -47.68
C LEU A 483 49.79 -154.53 -46.92
N VAL A 484 48.55 -154.38 -46.44
CA VAL A 484 47.77 -155.45 -45.80
C VAL A 484 47.11 -156.37 -46.84
N THR A 485 46.79 -155.90 -48.05
CA THR A 485 46.34 -156.80 -49.13
C THR A 485 47.52 -157.55 -49.76
N GLU A 486 48.68 -156.92 -49.93
CA GLU A 486 49.97 -157.61 -50.20
C GLU A 486 50.35 -158.58 -49.07
N ARG A 487 50.25 -158.16 -47.81
CA ARG A 487 50.47 -159.09 -46.69
C ARG A 487 49.39 -160.15 -46.58
N ASN A 488 48.17 -159.94 -47.06
CA ASN A 488 47.14 -160.99 -47.06
C ASN A 488 47.31 -161.96 -48.22
N THR A 489 47.82 -161.55 -49.39
CA THR A 489 48.26 -162.52 -50.42
C THR A 489 49.50 -163.29 -49.94
N MET A 490 50.44 -162.62 -49.28
CA MET A 490 51.60 -163.27 -48.64
C MET A 490 51.19 -164.16 -47.45
N ILE A 491 50.19 -163.79 -46.65
CA ILE A 491 49.66 -164.58 -45.53
C ILE A 491 48.83 -165.75 -46.06
N ASN A 492 48.09 -165.62 -47.16
CA ASN A 492 47.43 -166.77 -47.79
C ASN A 492 48.48 -167.81 -48.24
N GLY A 493 49.58 -167.38 -48.87
CA GLY A 493 50.72 -168.27 -49.18
C GLY A 493 51.37 -168.85 -47.92
N LEU A 494 51.59 -168.03 -46.89
CA LEU A 494 52.09 -168.50 -45.58
C LEU A 494 51.06 -169.33 -44.80
N GLN A 495 49.79 -169.37 -45.19
CA GLN A 495 48.74 -170.23 -44.63
C GLN A 495 48.68 -171.58 -45.36
N GLU A 496 49.01 -171.64 -46.65
CA GLU A 496 49.39 -172.90 -47.30
C GLU A 496 50.64 -173.51 -46.63
N ASP A 497 51.60 -172.68 -46.19
CA ASP A 497 52.76 -173.13 -45.40
C ASP A 497 52.47 -173.41 -43.92
N LEU A 498 51.58 -172.67 -43.25
CA LEU A 498 51.24 -172.90 -41.83
C LEU A 498 50.22 -174.01 -41.63
N GLY A 499 49.44 -174.39 -42.66
CA GLY A 499 48.72 -175.66 -42.68
C GLY A 499 49.65 -176.88 -42.53
N ARG A 500 50.95 -176.69 -42.81
CA ARG A 500 52.05 -177.67 -42.67
C ARG A 500 52.61 -177.73 -41.23
N ILE A 501 52.37 -176.72 -40.39
CA ILE A 501 52.93 -176.54 -39.03
C ILE A 501 51.86 -175.88 -38.12
N ALA A 502 50.74 -176.53 -37.77
CA ALA A 502 50.58 -177.87 -37.19
C ALA A 502 51.09 -178.06 -35.74
N ARG A 503 50.60 -177.20 -34.83
CA ARG A 503 50.41 -177.40 -33.36
C ARG A 503 51.60 -177.10 -32.41
N GLU A 504 51.54 -175.99 -31.67
CA GLU A 504 51.26 -175.95 -30.20
C GLU A 504 51.30 -174.51 -29.59
N ARG A 505 50.16 -174.05 -29.00
CA ARG A 505 49.93 -173.00 -27.94
C ARG A 505 50.41 -171.54 -28.16
N GLU A 506 49.69 -170.44 -27.83
CA GLU A 506 48.77 -170.04 -26.70
C GLU A 506 49.53 -169.62 -25.40
N GLU A 507 49.27 -168.52 -24.68
CA GLU A 507 48.20 -167.48 -24.73
C GLU A 507 48.67 -166.05 -24.17
N PRO A 508 47.89 -165.07 -23.59
CA PRO A 508 48.07 -163.62 -23.91
C PRO A 508 48.13 -162.57 -22.74
N TYR A 509 48.10 -161.25 -23.07
CA TYR A 509 47.60 -160.09 -22.25
C TYR A 509 48.42 -159.66 -20.97
N VAL A 510 48.29 -158.51 -20.25
CA VAL A 510 47.81 -157.08 -20.36
C VAL A 510 48.36 -156.28 -19.13
N SER A 511 48.29 -154.94 -18.92
CA SER A 511 48.35 -153.69 -19.72
C SER A 511 48.22 -152.43 -18.77
N SER A 512 48.02 -151.22 -19.31
CA SER A 512 47.52 -149.96 -18.67
C SER A 512 48.41 -148.95 -17.90
N ARG A 513 48.66 -147.81 -18.59
CA ARG A 513 48.32 -146.40 -18.24
C ARG A 513 49.23 -145.46 -17.40
N PRO A 514 49.14 -144.11 -17.57
CA PRO A 514 50.11 -143.11 -17.04
C PRO A 514 49.50 -141.86 -16.33
N ARG A 515 50.34 -140.89 -15.89
CA ARG A 515 50.07 -139.41 -15.93
C ARG A 515 51.29 -138.55 -15.51
N LYS A 516 51.36 -137.27 -15.95
CA LYS A 516 52.37 -136.26 -15.56
C LYS A 516 51.81 -134.82 -15.53
N ARG A 517 52.51 -134.00 -14.72
CA ARG A 517 52.65 -132.52 -14.52
C ARG A 517 52.45 -131.61 -15.78
N GLY A 518 52.21 -130.28 -15.71
CA GLY A 518 51.96 -129.32 -14.60
C GLY A 518 52.71 -127.94 -14.69
N ARG A 519 52.15 -126.82 -14.15
CA ARG A 519 52.72 -125.44 -13.94
C ARG A 519 53.17 -124.64 -15.21
N PRO A 520 53.55 -123.32 -15.16
CA PRO A 520 53.42 -122.23 -14.15
C PRO A 520 52.17 -121.34 -14.46
N ALA A 521 52.00 -120.00 -14.32
CA ALA A 521 52.63 -118.77 -13.74
C ALA A 521 51.48 -117.72 -13.48
N PHE A 522 51.50 -116.58 -12.75
CA PHE A 522 52.47 -115.79 -11.94
C PHE A 522 53.00 -114.44 -12.51
N GLU A 523 52.27 -113.33 -12.28
CA GLU A 523 52.65 -111.88 -12.14
C GLU A 523 51.37 -111.15 -11.60
N ALA A 524 51.37 -110.41 -10.48
CA ALA A 524 51.89 -109.06 -10.22
C ALA A 524 50.99 -107.93 -10.80
N VAL A 525 50.34 -107.16 -9.91
CA VAL A 525 49.58 -105.92 -10.21
C VAL A 525 49.88 -104.93 -9.09
N GLU A 526 50.16 -103.68 -9.46
CA GLU A 526 50.64 -102.61 -8.56
C GLU A 526 49.52 -101.61 -8.18
N ASP A 527 49.84 -100.72 -7.23
CA ASP A 527 48.90 -99.89 -6.45
C ASP A 527 48.69 -98.49 -7.07
N THR A 528 47.82 -98.41 -8.10
CA THR A 528 47.79 -97.26 -9.04
C THR A 528 46.94 -96.05 -8.62
N GLU A 529 46.13 -96.11 -7.56
CA GLU A 529 45.39 -94.92 -7.10
C GLU A 529 46.33 -93.84 -6.53
N ARG A 530 47.45 -94.26 -5.94
CA ARG A 530 48.44 -93.35 -5.37
C ARG A 530 49.16 -92.53 -6.44
N ASP A 531 49.54 -93.17 -7.54
CA ASP A 531 50.28 -92.51 -8.62
C ASP A 531 49.38 -91.55 -9.41
N ARG A 532 48.07 -91.86 -9.56
CA ARG A 532 47.13 -90.92 -10.19
C ARG A 532 46.97 -89.64 -9.37
N TRP A 533 46.79 -89.73 -8.05
CA TRP A 533 46.76 -88.57 -7.15
C TRP A 533 48.07 -87.78 -7.12
N ILE A 534 49.22 -88.46 -7.23
CA ILE A 534 50.53 -87.80 -7.32
C ILE A 534 50.65 -87.04 -8.64
N GLN A 535 50.19 -87.62 -9.75
CA GLN A 535 50.24 -86.96 -11.06
C GLN A 535 49.24 -85.78 -11.17
N GLU A 536 48.00 -85.95 -10.71
CA GLU A 536 47.02 -84.84 -10.59
C GLU A 536 47.58 -83.68 -9.73
N ALA A 537 48.29 -83.99 -8.64
CA ALA A 537 48.92 -82.99 -7.79
C ALA A 537 50.12 -82.28 -8.44
N TYR A 538 50.92 -82.98 -9.27
CA TYR A 538 51.99 -82.34 -10.05
C TYR A 538 51.42 -81.48 -11.17
N GLU A 539 50.42 -81.96 -11.92
CA GLU A 539 49.77 -81.17 -12.98
C GLU A 539 49.11 -79.90 -12.42
N LEU A 540 48.50 -79.95 -11.23
CA LEU A 540 48.00 -78.76 -10.54
C LEU A 540 49.13 -77.82 -10.09
N THR A 541 50.27 -78.37 -9.67
CA THR A 541 51.45 -77.59 -9.25
C THR A 541 52.10 -76.86 -10.43
N ASP A 542 52.19 -77.51 -11.60
CA ASP A 542 52.70 -76.90 -12.83
C ASP A 542 51.74 -75.82 -13.35
N ARG A 543 50.42 -76.06 -13.35
CA ARG A 543 49.41 -75.01 -13.62
C ARG A 543 49.53 -73.82 -12.65
N LEU A 544 49.79 -74.06 -11.36
CA LEU A 544 50.03 -72.98 -10.37
C LEU A 544 51.38 -72.27 -10.52
N ALA A 545 52.37 -72.90 -11.17
CA ALA A 545 53.63 -72.25 -11.53
C ALA A 545 53.47 -71.38 -12.81
N GLU A 546 52.60 -71.79 -13.72
CA GLU A 546 52.23 -71.02 -14.92
C GLU A 546 51.43 -69.75 -14.59
N TYR A 547 50.53 -69.77 -13.60
CA TYR A 547 49.70 -68.62 -13.25
C TYR A 547 50.10 -67.99 -11.91
N ARG A 548 50.65 -66.77 -11.96
CA ARG A 548 51.20 -66.06 -10.78
C ARG A 548 50.24 -64.97 -10.28
N PRO A 549 49.49 -65.17 -9.18
CA PRO A 549 48.56 -64.17 -8.66
C PRO A 549 49.28 -63.07 -7.88
N VAL A 550 49.33 -61.88 -8.48
CA VAL A 550 49.82 -60.64 -7.87
C VAL A 550 48.62 -59.78 -7.47
N ILE A 551 48.72 -59.02 -6.38
CA ILE A 551 47.61 -58.20 -5.86
C ILE A 551 47.86 -56.73 -6.18
N GLU A 552 46.84 -56.02 -6.66
CA GLU A 552 46.92 -54.56 -6.85
C GLU A 552 47.08 -53.87 -5.48
N PRO A 553 48.10 -53.01 -5.28
CA PRO A 553 48.30 -52.28 -4.03
C PRO A 553 47.05 -51.47 -3.64
N GLY A 554 46.61 -51.63 -2.39
CA GLY A 554 45.43 -50.94 -1.84
C GLY A 554 44.10 -51.69 -1.96
N SER A 555 44.01 -52.74 -2.78
CA SER A 555 42.76 -53.48 -3.08
C SER A 555 42.11 -54.29 -1.93
N GLY A 556 42.59 -54.14 -0.69
CA GLY A 556 42.08 -54.85 0.51
C GLY A 556 42.22 -56.38 0.49
N LEU A 557 42.74 -56.97 -0.58
CA LEU A 557 42.77 -58.40 -0.82
C LEU A 557 44.03 -59.06 -0.22
N THR A 558 43.90 -60.25 0.38
CA THR A 558 45.05 -61.03 0.85
C THR A 558 45.48 -62.08 -0.18
N HIS A 559 46.78 -62.41 -0.22
CA HIS A 559 47.33 -63.38 -1.18
C HIS A 559 46.66 -64.77 -1.09
N ALA A 560 46.27 -65.19 0.11
CA ALA A 560 45.52 -66.43 0.32
C ALA A 560 44.10 -66.41 -0.29
N GLN A 561 43.47 -65.24 -0.47
CA GLN A 561 42.20 -65.11 -1.18
C GLN A 561 42.40 -65.12 -2.69
N ALA A 562 43.41 -64.40 -3.21
CA ALA A 562 43.75 -64.41 -4.64
C ALA A 562 44.11 -65.84 -5.12
N VAL A 563 44.99 -66.54 -4.39
CA VAL A 563 45.35 -67.95 -4.67
C VAL A 563 44.13 -68.88 -4.59
N ARG A 564 43.19 -68.65 -3.66
CA ARG A 564 41.96 -69.45 -3.55
C ARG A 564 41.05 -69.29 -4.76
N GLN A 565 40.91 -68.07 -5.29
CA GLN A 565 40.11 -67.86 -6.51
C GLN A 565 40.83 -68.40 -7.76
N LEU A 566 42.15 -68.25 -7.84
CA LEU A 566 42.95 -68.90 -8.89
C LEU A 566 42.74 -70.42 -8.90
N LEU A 567 42.85 -71.07 -7.75
CA LEU A 567 42.56 -72.50 -7.59
C LEU A 567 41.15 -72.88 -8.06
N ARG A 568 40.13 -72.05 -7.80
CA ARG A 568 38.76 -72.29 -8.29
C ARG A 568 38.68 -72.29 -9.83
N GLY A 569 39.52 -71.51 -10.51
CA GLY A 569 39.63 -71.52 -11.97
C GLY A 569 40.44 -72.69 -12.53
N LEU A 570 41.44 -73.17 -11.79
CA LEU A 570 42.32 -74.27 -12.24
C LEU A 570 41.80 -75.69 -11.95
N LEU A 571 40.86 -75.83 -11.01
CA LEU A 571 40.27 -77.11 -10.57
C LEU A 571 39.01 -77.54 -11.37
N SER A 572 38.60 -76.77 -12.38
CA SER A 572 37.55 -77.14 -13.35
C SER A 572 38.16 -77.02 -14.74
N ASP A 573 38.01 -78.05 -15.57
CA ASP A 573 38.64 -78.06 -16.89
C ASP A 573 38.08 -76.96 -17.80
N ASP A 574 36.76 -76.74 -17.82
CA ASP A 574 36.13 -75.64 -18.57
C ASP A 574 36.64 -74.26 -18.13
N TYR A 575 36.74 -74.04 -16.82
CA TYR A 575 37.26 -72.80 -16.26
C TYR A 575 38.76 -72.63 -16.54
N SER A 576 39.53 -73.73 -16.59
CA SER A 576 40.95 -73.69 -16.92
C SER A 576 41.18 -73.34 -18.40
N ILE A 577 40.31 -73.79 -19.31
CA ILE A 577 40.33 -73.41 -20.73
C ILE A 577 40.01 -71.91 -20.88
N ASN A 578 38.97 -71.42 -20.20
CA ASN A 578 38.62 -69.99 -20.23
C ASN A 578 39.71 -69.10 -19.61
N LEU A 579 40.38 -69.57 -18.55
CA LEU A 579 41.51 -68.87 -17.93
C LEU A 579 42.77 -68.88 -18.82
N ALA A 580 43.04 -69.98 -19.52
CA ALA A 580 44.12 -70.06 -20.50
C ALA A 580 43.88 -69.13 -21.69
N HIS A 581 42.66 -69.11 -22.26
CA HIS A 581 42.29 -68.15 -23.31
C HIS A 581 42.40 -66.69 -22.82
N PHE A 582 41.96 -66.39 -21.59
CA PHE A 582 42.17 -65.06 -20.98
C PHE A 582 43.65 -64.69 -20.91
N MET A 583 44.52 -65.61 -20.51
CA MET A 583 45.95 -65.34 -20.38
C MET A 583 46.74 -65.33 -21.70
N ALA A 584 46.22 -65.96 -22.75
CA ALA A 584 46.71 -65.82 -24.12
C ALA A 584 46.31 -64.47 -24.72
N ASP A 585 45.02 -64.14 -24.71
CA ASP A 585 44.42 -63.20 -25.67
C ASP A 585 43.78 -61.94 -25.05
N ALA A 586 43.60 -61.86 -23.73
CA ALA A 586 42.96 -60.68 -23.13
C ALA A 586 43.87 -59.45 -23.09
N ASP A 587 43.24 -58.27 -23.17
CA ASP A 587 43.89 -56.96 -23.18
C ASP A 587 44.57 -56.67 -21.83
N ARG A 588 45.84 -56.27 -21.91
CA ARG A 588 46.66 -55.95 -20.74
C ARG A 588 46.24 -54.61 -20.15
N GLY A 589 46.04 -54.56 -18.83
CA GLY A 589 45.54 -53.36 -18.14
C GLY A 589 44.02 -53.13 -18.24
N SER A 590 43.30 -53.85 -19.11
CA SER A 590 41.85 -53.99 -19.00
C SER A 590 41.49 -54.83 -17.77
N TRP A 591 40.47 -54.41 -17.03
CA TRP A 591 39.96 -55.15 -15.89
C TRP A 591 38.71 -55.95 -16.28
N TYR A 592 38.60 -57.17 -15.76
CA TYR A 592 37.50 -58.09 -16.03
C TYR A 592 36.99 -58.69 -14.72
N CYS A 593 35.69 -58.97 -14.61
CA CYS A 593 35.11 -59.73 -13.51
C CYS A 593 35.57 -61.19 -13.62
N TYR A 594 36.32 -61.66 -12.62
CA TYR A 594 36.94 -62.98 -12.62
C TYR A 594 35.90 -64.11 -12.71
N GLU A 595 34.80 -64.00 -11.98
CA GLU A 595 33.67 -64.93 -12.06
C GLU A 595 33.13 -65.07 -13.50
N LEU A 596 32.87 -63.96 -14.19
CA LEU A 596 32.38 -63.96 -15.57
C LEU A 596 33.43 -64.42 -16.59
N VAL A 597 34.72 -64.19 -16.32
CA VAL A 597 35.82 -64.73 -17.14
C VAL A 597 35.87 -66.26 -17.05
N LEU A 598 35.73 -66.85 -15.85
CA LEU A 598 35.69 -68.30 -15.70
C LEU A 598 34.43 -68.91 -16.33
N GLU A 599 33.26 -68.33 -16.05
CA GLU A 599 31.97 -68.93 -16.44
C GLU A 599 31.61 -68.72 -17.92
N HIS A 600 32.07 -67.62 -18.56
CA HIS A 600 31.65 -67.24 -19.93
C HIS A 600 32.81 -66.85 -20.86
N GLY A 601 34.06 -66.83 -20.37
CA GLY A 601 35.21 -66.35 -21.12
C GLY A 601 35.29 -64.83 -21.19
N PHE A 602 36.51 -64.30 -21.34
CA PHE A 602 36.78 -62.84 -21.32
C PHE A 602 36.21 -62.07 -22.52
N THR A 603 35.87 -62.77 -23.61
CA THR A 603 35.20 -62.19 -24.78
C THR A 603 33.72 -61.89 -24.53
N TYR A 604 33.15 -62.37 -23.42
CA TYR A 604 31.80 -62.01 -22.99
C TYR A 604 31.74 -60.51 -22.63
N THR A 605 30.89 -59.76 -23.33
CA THR A 605 30.87 -58.28 -23.29
C THR A 605 30.43 -57.65 -21.97
N ARG A 606 29.97 -58.46 -21.00
CA ARG A 606 29.71 -58.02 -19.63
C ARG A 606 30.79 -58.42 -18.62
N SER A 607 31.76 -59.25 -19.02
CA SER A 607 32.92 -59.55 -18.17
C SER A 607 33.84 -58.33 -18.00
N TRP A 608 33.87 -57.39 -18.95
CA TRP A 608 34.69 -56.18 -18.87
C TRP A 608 34.16 -55.18 -17.84
N ILE A 609 35.05 -54.71 -16.96
CA ILE A 609 34.78 -53.74 -15.90
C ILE A 609 34.73 -52.33 -16.49
N GLN A 610 33.82 -51.49 -16.00
CA GLN A 610 33.64 -50.13 -16.49
C GLN A 610 34.76 -49.18 -16.02
N ALA A 611 34.90 -48.04 -16.69
CA ALA A 611 35.95 -47.05 -16.41
C ALA A 611 35.86 -46.41 -15.01
N ASP A 612 34.67 -46.47 -14.38
CA ASP A 612 34.42 -46.11 -12.98
C ASP A 612 34.83 -47.20 -11.97
N GLY A 613 35.28 -48.37 -12.45
CA GLY A 613 35.64 -49.53 -11.64
C GLY A 613 34.49 -50.49 -11.32
N SER A 614 33.27 -50.23 -11.79
CA SER A 614 32.08 -51.05 -11.51
C SER A 614 31.93 -52.29 -12.40
N CYS A 615 31.30 -53.34 -11.87
CA CYS A 615 30.89 -54.53 -12.61
C CYS A 615 29.38 -54.50 -12.88
N LYS A 616 28.95 -54.89 -14.09
CA LYS A 616 27.55 -54.82 -14.52
C LYS A 616 26.62 -55.84 -13.86
N GLU A 617 27.16 -56.97 -13.40
CA GLU A 617 26.37 -58.06 -12.80
C GLU A 617 26.54 -58.16 -11.26
N HIS A 618 27.58 -57.54 -10.69
CA HIS A 618 28.01 -57.82 -9.31
C HIS A 618 28.40 -56.55 -8.54
N THR A 619 27.72 -56.28 -7.42
CA THR A 619 28.05 -55.18 -6.48
C THR A 619 29.34 -55.42 -5.67
N SER A 620 29.78 -56.67 -5.58
CA SER A 620 31.16 -57.00 -5.18
C SER A 620 31.62 -58.28 -5.88
N CYS A 621 32.69 -58.19 -6.68
CA CYS A 621 33.34 -59.33 -7.30
C CYS A 621 34.86 -59.14 -7.37
N TYR A 622 35.57 -60.20 -7.74
CA TYR A 622 37.02 -60.15 -7.91
C TYR A 622 37.30 -59.59 -9.30
N HIS A 623 38.06 -58.51 -9.41
CA HIS A 623 38.50 -58.02 -10.71
C HIS A 623 39.88 -58.58 -11.00
N VAL A 624 40.04 -59.12 -12.19
CA VAL A 624 41.28 -59.68 -12.72
C VAL A 624 41.77 -58.84 -13.90
N SER A 625 43.09 -58.71 -14.04
CA SER A 625 43.73 -58.18 -15.24
C SER A 625 44.98 -58.98 -15.57
N ARG A 626 45.32 -59.07 -16.85
CA ARG A 626 46.58 -59.66 -17.30
C ARG A 626 47.71 -58.67 -16.99
N GLY A 627 48.69 -59.11 -16.20
CA GLY A 627 49.83 -58.29 -15.80
C GLY A 627 50.72 -57.87 -16.98
N PRO A 628 51.53 -56.82 -16.83
CA PRO A 628 52.56 -56.48 -17.80
C PRO A 628 53.63 -57.58 -17.86
N ASP A 629 54.21 -57.84 -19.05
CA ASP A 629 55.25 -58.88 -19.22
C ASP A 629 56.47 -58.68 -18.29
N GLU A 630 56.74 -57.44 -17.89
CA GLU A 630 57.80 -57.08 -16.93
C GLU A 630 57.63 -57.73 -15.54
N ALA A 631 56.40 -58.12 -15.15
CA ALA A 631 56.13 -58.89 -13.94
C ALA A 631 56.43 -60.40 -14.10
N GLY A 632 56.68 -60.83 -15.33
CA GLY A 632 56.79 -62.21 -15.79
C GLY A 632 55.52 -62.68 -16.51
N HIS A 633 55.69 -63.48 -17.57
CA HIS A 633 54.60 -64.23 -18.19
C HIS A 633 53.83 -65.02 -17.12
N GLY A 634 52.52 -65.18 -17.31
CA GLY A 634 51.65 -65.84 -16.33
C GLY A 634 51.12 -64.94 -15.21
N THR A 635 51.54 -63.67 -15.12
CA THR A 635 51.08 -62.77 -14.05
C THR A 635 49.59 -62.41 -14.18
N LEU A 636 48.81 -62.75 -13.17
CA LEU A 636 47.42 -62.36 -12.97
C LEU A 636 47.34 -61.28 -11.88
N LEU A 637 46.90 -60.08 -12.23
CA LEU A 637 46.62 -59.02 -11.25
C LEU A 637 45.22 -59.21 -10.69
N PHE A 638 45.08 -59.30 -9.37
CA PHE A 638 43.82 -59.42 -8.64
C PHE A 638 43.55 -58.20 -7.77
N ARG A 639 42.29 -57.77 -7.74
CA ARG A 639 41.74 -56.81 -6.77
C ARG A 639 40.32 -57.18 -6.37
N LEU A 640 39.88 -56.70 -5.20
CA LEU A 640 38.49 -56.80 -4.76
C LEU A 640 37.89 -55.40 -4.76
N VAL A 641 36.75 -55.23 -5.42
CA VAL A 641 35.94 -54.00 -5.32
C VAL A 641 34.69 -54.31 -4.50
N ARG A 642 34.31 -53.35 -3.66
CA ARG A 642 33.06 -53.29 -2.90
C ARG A 642 32.55 -51.87 -3.01
N GLU A 643 31.23 -51.71 -3.08
CA GLU A 643 30.59 -50.42 -2.82
C GLU A 643 30.81 -50.03 -1.34
N GLU A 644 31.10 -48.74 -1.09
CA GLU A 644 31.26 -48.15 0.26
C GLU A 644 29.99 -47.42 0.72
#